data_AF-A0A9D0Q5J4-F1
#
_entry.id   AF-A0A9D0Q5J4-F1
#
_cell.length_a   1.000
_cell.length_b   1.000
_cell.length_c   1.000
_cell.angle_alpha   90.00
_cell.angle_beta   90.00
_cell.angle_gamma   90.00
#
_symmetry.space_group_name_H-M   'P 1'
#
loop_
_entity.id
_entity.type
_entity.pdbx_description
1 polymer ?
#
loop_
_entity_poly.entity_id
_entity_poly.type
_entity_poly.pdbx_seq_one_letter_code
_entity_poly.pdbx_strand_id
1 'polypeptide(L)'
;MANNPLQAKLESIKQKRALYVRRVEDARQRSRADIERIWLNEIKVLDEQYRQLRAQHAGEAQGSRQTYQPSAQKQRKLMQLEHQIQYVEKKIGIHKSRGEAQAAQEQVVLLHQLRQQRANVMGASAQAQQGGVSSLVSTQSPSRQNGQVVNQAKLNAINADIIHADRMINEYQKYKSPKAQQWIDRKNQLVTQRNKLIGVGGGQKNTNMRPSASDIATAQAVNKDVRVLDLEIAHAEKMIDEYKKYNSPKANQWIDRKQELLTRRAQRTGKPISNGVNLTEEAITKRLRLIALEVRHADKVIAEYQKYNSPKQHEWIAKRKSLLAEKVQLEEESQSLNVPQAQPIVSNNNANTNNVTSLSSANSNASDANALASALEKSIADKYYNDKYYSHEHAYREIIESLVSQAKYGDLTEAKETLYDVTNTAKLPPKGTIIDAPFIRDCFKIKVSHVRLEGYTINDAIFDTDFPADFDKMIDRINPHVGYAPKLKYYKYLAHRDAIQLIPVDRSISRHNSQFAAAKLENITIKDVTIRSKGSLQGLFASDGAFEGIHMQNISIQTNSEHQIAILGLLSGTLDVSNKAGEPIHVNLLPLRLAGGNNIYITHFSSSSSYQYEAIDTKNSDVVLTDNRQKMTKRGTYYTHFDIDDFFAAMGRADPATNIHVRIKAAAEQAGMVAKIIT
;
A
#
# COMPACT_ATOMS: atom_id res chain seq x y z
N MET A 1 -31.68 -12.42 47.41
CA MET A 1 -30.46 -12.21 46.61
C MET A 1 -30.71 -11.03 45.68
N ALA A 2 -30.28 -9.82 46.04
CA ALA A 2 -30.56 -8.63 45.25
C ALA A 2 -29.64 -8.58 44.02
N ASN A 3 -30.23 -8.48 42.82
CA ASN A 3 -29.48 -8.36 41.57
C ASN A 3 -28.62 -7.09 41.59
N ASN A 4 -27.30 -7.28 41.49
CA ASN A 4 -26.34 -6.18 41.42
C ASN A 4 -26.61 -5.32 40.16
N PRO A 5 -26.94 -4.02 40.30
CA PRO A 5 -27.21 -3.13 39.17
C PRO A 5 -26.07 -3.06 38.14
N LEU A 6 -24.83 -3.26 38.58
CA LEU A 6 -23.66 -3.31 37.70
C LEU A 6 -23.67 -4.55 36.79
N GLN A 7 -24.18 -5.68 37.28
CA GLN A 7 -24.23 -6.93 36.52
C GLN A 7 -25.31 -6.86 35.43
N ALA A 8 -26.47 -6.25 35.73
CA ALA A 8 -27.49 -5.96 34.73
C ALA A 8 -26.98 -4.99 33.64
N LYS A 9 -26.21 -3.97 34.03
CA LYS A 9 -25.59 -3.01 33.09
C LYS A 9 -24.54 -3.69 32.20
N LEU A 10 -23.73 -4.58 32.76
CA LEU A 10 -22.73 -5.36 32.01
C LEU A 10 -23.39 -6.30 30.98
N GLU A 11 -24.45 -7.01 31.36
CA GLU A 11 -25.19 -7.88 30.44
C GLU A 11 -25.88 -7.09 29.32
N SER A 12 -26.42 -5.90 29.62
CA SER A 12 -26.95 -5.00 28.60
C SER A 12 -25.88 -4.56 27.59
N ILE A 13 -24.66 -4.27 28.05
CA ILE A 13 -23.54 -3.92 27.16
C ILE A 13 -23.13 -5.10 26.28
N LYS A 14 -23.08 -6.32 26.83
CA LYS A 14 -22.78 -7.54 26.07
C LYS A 14 -23.82 -7.80 24.98
N GLN A 15 -25.12 -7.66 25.31
CA GLN A 15 -26.21 -7.79 24.35
C GLN A 15 -26.12 -6.75 23.23
N LYS A 16 -25.88 -5.47 23.56
CA LYS A 16 -25.70 -4.40 22.56
C LYS A 16 -24.50 -4.66 21.65
N ARG A 17 -23.38 -5.16 22.20
CA ARG A 17 -22.20 -5.53 21.42
C ARG A 17 -22.47 -6.70 20.48
N ALA A 18 -23.14 -7.76 20.95
CA ALA A 18 -23.52 -8.91 20.11
C ALA A 18 -24.43 -8.48 18.95
N LEU A 19 -25.39 -7.61 19.23
CA LEU A 19 -26.32 -7.09 18.21
C LEU A 19 -25.62 -6.20 17.18
N TYR A 20 -24.63 -5.40 17.61
CA TYR A 20 -23.78 -4.62 16.72
C TYR A 20 -22.92 -5.52 15.81
N VAL A 21 -22.25 -6.53 16.37
CA VAL A 21 -21.46 -7.50 15.59
C VAL A 21 -22.33 -8.20 14.55
N ARG A 22 -23.54 -8.63 14.93
CA ARG A 22 -24.50 -9.24 14.00
C ARG A 22 -24.88 -8.29 12.86
N ARG A 23 -25.22 -7.03 13.15
CA ARG A 23 -25.54 -6.02 12.12
C ARG A 23 -24.37 -5.74 11.16
N VAL A 24 -23.15 -5.70 11.68
CA VAL A 24 -21.94 -5.53 10.85
C VAL A 24 -21.73 -6.73 9.93
N GLU A 25 -21.95 -7.94 10.43
CA GLU A 25 -21.81 -9.16 9.63
C GLU A 25 -22.93 -9.28 8.58
N ASP A 26 -24.17 -8.94 8.92
CA ASP A 26 -25.30 -8.86 7.97
C ASP A 26 -25.05 -7.81 6.87
N ALA A 27 -24.49 -6.65 7.22
CA ALA A 27 -24.11 -5.60 6.26
C ALA A 27 -22.99 -6.06 5.32
N ARG A 28 -21.99 -6.78 5.86
CA ARG A 28 -20.92 -7.39 5.04
C ARG A 28 -21.46 -8.45 4.09
N GLN A 29 -22.38 -9.30 4.53
CA GLN A 29 -23.01 -10.31 3.67
C GLN A 29 -23.82 -9.68 2.54
N ARG A 30 -24.62 -8.64 2.82
CA ARG A 30 -25.35 -7.88 1.80
C ARG A 30 -24.42 -7.22 0.77
N SER A 31 -23.37 -6.54 1.24
CA SER A 31 -22.39 -5.92 0.35
C SER A 31 -21.67 -6.93 -0.54
N ARG A 32 -21.37 -8.15 -0.05
CA ARG A 32 -20.79 -9.22 -0.87
C ARG A 32 -21.75 -9.70 -1.95
N ALA A 33 -23.01 -9.93 -1.61
CA ALA A 33 -24.04 -10.34 -2.57
C ALA A 33 -24.25 -9.29 -3.67
N ASP A 34 -24.22 -8.01 -3.31
CA ASP A 34 -24.35 -6.90 -4.26
C ASP A 34 -23.15 -6.81 -5.22
N ILE A 35 -21.92 -6.93 -4.70
CA ILE A 35 -20.69 -6.92 -5.50
C ILE A 35 -20.68 -8.10 -6.48
N GLU A 36 -21.09 -9.29 -6.01
CA GLU A 36 -21.14 -10.48 -6.86
C GLU A 36 -22.20 -10.35 -7.96
N ARG A 37 -23.39 -9.81 -7.63
CA ARG A 37 -24.45 -9.52 -8.61
C ARG A 37 -23.98 -8.55 -9.69
N ILE A 38 -23.23 -7.50 -9.33
CA ILE A 38 -22.65 -6.54 -10.28
C ILE A 38 -21.70 -7.25 -11.24
N TRP A 39 -20.77 -8.07 -10.73
CA TRP A 39 -19.81 -8.79 -11.58
C TRP A 39 -20.48 -9.86 -12.47
N LEU A 40 -21.53 -10.53 -11.98
CA LEU A 40 -22.30 -11.47 -12.80
C LEU A 40 -23.04 -10.76 -13.94
N ASN A 41 -23.59 -9.57 -13.69
CA ASN A 41 -24.19 -8.75 -14.74
C ASN A 41 -23.15 -8.26 -15.75
N GLU A 42 -21.95 -7.87 -15.29
CA GLU A 42 -20.83 -7.50 -16.15
C GLU A 42 -20.41 -8.66 -17.09
N ILE A 43 -20.32 -9.89 -16.57
CA ILE A 43 -20.05 -11.08 -17.39
C ILE A 43 -21.16 -11.30 -18.43
N LYS A 44 -22.44 -11.17 -18.06
CA LYS A 44 -23.56 -11.34 -19.00
C LYS A 44 -23.47 -10.36 -20.17
N VAL A 45 -23.17 -9.09 -19.88
CA VAL A 45 -23.02 -8.05 -20.91
C VAL A 45 -21.83 -8.35 -21.83
N LEU A 46 -20.68 -8.69 -21.27
CA LEU A 46 -19.49 -9.02 -22.07
C LEU A 46 -19.69 -10.29 -22.92
N ASP A 47 -20.37 -11.30 -22.38
CA ASP A 47 -20.67 -12.54 -23.10
C ASP A 47 -21.66 -12.32 -24.25
N GLU A 48 -22.66 -11.45 -24.05
CA GLU A 48 -23.59 -11.06 -25.12
C GLU A 48 -22.86 -10.30 -26.24
N GLN A 49 -21.99 -9.35 -25.91
CA GLN A 49 -21.14 -8.66 -26.89
C GLN A 49 -20.24 -9.62 -27.67
N TYR A 50 -19.67 -10.61 -26.99
CA TYR A 50 -18.86 -11.66 -27.62
C TYR A 50 -19.70 -12.51 -28.58
N ARG A 51 -20.91 -12.92 -28.18
CA ARG A 51 -21.85 -13.69 -29.02
C ARG A 51 -22.29 -12.91 -30.26
N GLN A 52 -22.64 -11.63 -30.12
CA GLN A 52 -23.02 -10.77 -31.23
C GLN A 52 -21.89 -10.59 -32.25
N LEU A 53 -20.67 -10.32 -31.77
CA LEU A 53 -19.50 -10.17 -32.63
C LEU A 53 -19.16 -11.47 -33.38
N ARG A 54 -19.36 -12.62 -32.73
CA ARG A 54 -19.16 -13.94 -33.36
C ARG A 54 -20.27 -14.29 -34.38
N ALA A 55 -21.52 -13.92 -34.10
CA ALA A 55 -22.63 -14.12 -35.04
C ALA A 55 -22.46 -13.29 -36.31
N GLN A 56 -22.00 -12.03 -36.19
CA GLN A 56 -21.58 -11.21 -37.33
C GLN A 56 -20.50 -11.91 -38.15
N HIS A 57 -19.55 -12.55 -37.45
CA HIS A 57 -18.47 -13.30 -38.08
C HIS A 57 -18.93 -14.54 -38.87
N ALA A 58 -19.96 -15.23 -38.38
CA ALA A 58 -20.52 -16.40 -39.02
C ALA A 58 -21.37 -16.03 -40.26
N GLY A 59 -22.13 -14.93 -40.18
CA GLY A 59 -22.92 -14.43 -41.32
C GLY A 59 -22.05 -13.98 -42.50
N GLU A 60 -20.91 -13.33 -42.23
CA GLU A 60 -19.96 -12.92 -43.27
C GLU A 60 -19.27 -14.12 -43.95
N ALA A 61 -19.04 -15.21 -43.22
CA ALA A 61 -18.45 -16.42 -43.77
C ALA A 61 -19.39 -17.16 -44.74
N GLN A 62 -20.72 -17.04 -44.58
CA GLN A 62 -21.70 -17.71 -45.44
C GLN A 62 -21.90 -17.01 -46.79
N GLY A 63 -21.51 -15.74 -46.93
CA GLY A 63 -21.64 -14.98 -48.17
C GLY A 63 -20.45 -15.10 -49.15
N SER A 64 -19.34 -15.71 -48.72
CA SER A 64 -18.08 -15.77 -49.47
C SER A 64 -17.68 -17.21 -49.78
N ARG A 65 -17.68 -17.61 -51.06
CA ARG A 65 -17.10 -18.90 -51.51
C ARG A 65 -15.57 -18.93 -51.47
N GLN A 66 -14.90 -17.83 -51.14
CA GLN A 66 -13.46 -17.79 -50.87
C GLN A 66 -13.19 -17.89 -49.37
N THR A 67 -12.07 -18.51 -49.01
CA THR A 67 -11.57 -18.72 -47.64
C THR A 67 -11.60 -17.42 -46.83
N TYR A 68 -12.66 -17.23 -46.05
CA TYR A 68 -12.85 -16.03 -45.24
C TYR A 68 -11.85 -16.02 -44.07
N GLN A 69 -10.95 -15.05 -44.07
CA GLN A 69 -10.10 -14.70 -42.94
C GLN A 69 -10.72 -13.47 -42.24
N PRO A 70 -10.99 -13.54 -40.92
CA PRO A 70 -11.35 -12.38 -40.12
C PRO A 70 -10.40 -11.21 -40.37
N SER A 71 -10.90 -9.97 -40.37
CA SER A 71 -9.98 -8.84 -40.25
C SER A 71 -9.24 -8.91 -38.91
N ALA A 72 -7.95 -8.59 -38.92
CA ALA A 72 -7.11 -8.59 -37.71
C ALA A 72 -7.71 -7.75 -36.57
N GLN A 73 -8.46 -6.69 -36.92
CA GLN A 73 -9.17 -5.84 -35.96
C GLN A 73 -10.31 -6.58 -35.24
N LYS A 74 -11.09 -7.40 -35.95
CA LYS A 74 -12.17 -8.21 -35.37
C LYS A 74 -11.62 -9.34 -34.48
N GLN A 75 -10.54 -10.01 -34.90
CA GLN A 75 -9.82 -10.98 -34.07
C GLN A 75 -9.29 -10.36 -32.76
N ARG A 76 -8.68 -9.18 -32.85
CA ARG A 76 -8.21 -8.44 -31.67
C ARG A 76 -9.35 -8.10 -30.71
N LYS A 77 -10.51 -7.70 -31.24
CA LYS A 77 -11.69 -7.37 -30.42
C LYS A 77 -12.29 -8.60 -29.73
N LEU A 78 -12.33 -9.76 -30.39
CA LEU A 78 -12.73 -11.03 -29.77
C LEU A 78 -11.78 -11.44 -28.64
N MET A 79 -10.47 -11.38 -28.87
CA MET A 79 -9.46 -11.67 -27.83
C MET A 79 -9.56 -10.71 -26.65
N GLN A 80 -9.85 -9.43 -26.90
CA GLN A 80 -10.02 -8.42 -25.85
C GLN A 80 -11.24 -8.72 -24.96
N LEU A 81 -12.40 -9.04 -25.57
CA LEU A 81 -13.60 -9.42 -24.83
C LEU A 81 -13.39 -10.70 -24.01
N GLU A 82 -12.70 -11.68 -24.57
CA GLU A 82 -12.37 -12.93 -23.87
C GLU A 82 -11.46 -12.67 -22.65
N HIS A 83 -10.44 -11.82 -22.80
CA HIS A 83 -9.60 -11.41 -21.68
C HIS A 83 -10.38 -10.65 -20.59
N GLN A 84 -11.32 -9.79 -20.96
CA GLN A 84 -12.17 -9.06 -20.01
C GLN A 84 -13.07 -10.02 -19.24
N ILE A 85 -13.70 -10.99 -19.90
CA ILE A 85 -14.51 -12.03 -19.26
C ILE A 85 -13.66 -12.84 -18.27
N GLN A 86 -12.49 -13.33 -18.70
CA GLN A 86 -11.57 -14.11 -17.84
C GLN A 86 -11.10 -13.31 -16.61
N TYR A 87 -10.91 -12.01 -16.76
CA TYR A 87 -10.53 -11.12 -15.68
C TYR A 87 -11.65 -10.96 -14.63
N VAL A 88 -12.90 -10.77 -15.06
CA VAL A 88 -14.05 -10.68 -14.14
C VAL A 88 -14.32 -12.05 -13.48
N GLU A 89 -14.25 -13.15 -14.21
CA GLU A 89 -14.33 -14.52 -13.66
C GLU A 89 -13.26 -14.76 -12.58
N LYS A 90 -12.03 -14.26 -12.78
CA LYS A 90 -10.95 -14.33 -11.80
C LYS A 90 -11.25 -13.49 -10.55
N LYS A 91 -11.84 -12.30 -10.69
CA LYS A 91 -12.27 -11.49 -9.54
C LYS A 91 -13.33 -12.20 -8.70
N ILE A 92 -14.32 -12.81 -9.36
CA ILE A 92 -15.34 -13.64 -8.69
C ILE A 92 -14.66 -14.82 -7.98
N GLY A 93 -13.73 -15.53 -8.62
CA GLY A 93 -12.99 -16.64 -8.01
C GLY A 93 -12.19 -16.24 -6.77
N ILE A 94 -11.47 -15.11 -6.82
CA ILE A 94 -10.72 -14.56 -5.68
C ILE A 94 -11.67 -14.16 -4.55
N HIS A 95 -12.83 -13.57 -4.87
CA HIS A 95 -13.83 -13.20 -3.89
C HIS A 95 -14.49 -14.42 -3.23
N LYS A 96 -14.82 -15.46 -4.00
CA LYS A 96 -15.37 -16.74 -3.53
C LYS A 96 -14.40 -17.53 -2.67
N SER A 97 -13.11 -17.55 -3.01
CA SER A 97 -12.07 -18.20 -2.18
C SER A 97 -11.90 -17.59 -0.78
N ARG A 98 -12.56 -16.46 -0.49
CA ARG A 98 -12.54 -15.75 0.80
C ARG A 98 -13.82 -15.92 1.62
N GLY A 99 -14.79 -16.73 1.19
CA GLY A 99 -16.01 -17.06 1.96
C GLY A 99 -16.47 -18.51 1.72
N GLU A 100 -16.74 -19.26 2.78
CA GLU A 100 -16.91 -20.72 2.73
C GLU A 100 -18.17 -21.24 1.99
N ALA A 101 -17.88 -22.13 1.02
CA ALA A 101 -18.50 -23.38 0.55
C ALA A 101 -20.01 -23.57 0.34
N GLN A 102 -20.95 -23.12 1.18
CA GLN A 102 -22.28 -23.77 1.16
C GLN A 102 -23.31 -23.20 0.15
N ALA A 103 -23.16 -21.96 -0.29
CA ALA A 103 -23.96 -21.39 -1.40
C ALA A 103 -23.34 -21.67 -2.80
N ALA A 104 -22.17 -22.31 -2.86
CA ALA A 104 -21.41 -22.50 -4.09
C ALA A 104 -21.96 -23.64 -4.98
N GLN A 105 -22.75 -24.56 -4.43
CA GLN A 105 -23.09 -25.81 -5.11
C GLN A 105 -24.13 -25.63 -6.22
N GLU A 106 -25.16 -24.80 -6.02
CA GLU A 106 -26.18 -24.50 -7.04
C GLU A 106 -25.62 -23.59 -8.16
N GLN A 107 -24.59 -22.81 -7.88
CA GLN A 107 -24.05 -21.82 -8.83
C GLN A 107 -22.81 -22.29 -9.59
N VAL A 108 -22.09 -23.30 -9.07
CA VAL A 108 -21.10 -24.08 -9.85
C VAL A 108 -21.78 -24.76 -11.03
N VAL A 109 -23.04 -25.18 -10.89
CA VAL A 109 -23.85 -25.75 -11.99
C VAL A 109 -24.05 -24.71 -13.11
N LEU A 110 -24.40 -23.47 -12.78
CA LEU A 110 -24.60 -22.42 -13.79
C LEU A 110 -23.31 -22.05 -14.53
N LEU A 111 -22.19 -21.94 -13.80
CA LEU A 111 -20.88 -21.63 -14.38
C LEU A 111 -20.32 -22.81 -15.20
N HIS A 112 -20.64 -24.04 -14.82
CA HIS A 112 -20.32 -25.24 -15.60
C HIS A 112 -21.19 -25.35 -16.85
N GLN A 113 -22.49 -25.03 -16.78
CA GLN A 113 -23.40 -24.96 -17.93
C GLN A 113 -22.92 -23.93 -18.97
N LEU A 114 -22.51 -22.73 -18.53
CA LEU A 114 -21.95 -21.70 -19.43
C LEU A 114 -20.65 -22.18 -20.11
N ARG A 115 -19.80 -22.92 -19.40
CA ARG A 115 -18.57 -23.51 -19.97
C ARG A 115 -18.86 -24.65 -20.95
N GLN A 116 -19.83 -25.51 -20.66
CA GLN A 116 -20.25 -26.58 -21.56
C GLN A 116 -20.89 -26.04 -22.84
N GLN A 117 -21.73 -25.00 -22.72
CA GLN A 117 -22.29 -24.31 -23.88
C GLN A 117 -21.17 -23.75 -24.77
N ARG A 118 -20.16 -23.07 -24.19
CA ARG A 118 -18.98 -22.58 -24.94
C ARG A 118 -18.18 -23.69 -25.64
N ALA A 119 -17.96 -24.83 -24.96
CA ALA A 119 -17.24 -25.97 -25.52
C ALA A 119 -17.98 -26.60 -26.72
N ASN A 120 -19.31 -26.71 -26.65
CA ASN A 120 -20.13 -27.23 -27.74
C ASN A 120 -20.10 -26.34 -28.98
N VAL A 121 -20.01 -25.01 -28.82
CA VAL A 121 -19.85 -24.09 -29.96
C VAL A 121 -18.41 -24.07 -30.51
N MET A 122 -17.40 -24.60 -29.79
CA MET A 122 -16.04 -24.74 -30.32
C MET A 122 -15.82 -26.06 -31.07
N GLY A 123 -16.44 -27.16 -30.61
CA GLY A 123 -16.34 -28.48 -31.23
C GLY A 123 -16.91 -28.55 -32.66
N ALA A 124 -17.96 -27.79 -32.95
CA ALA A 124 -18.60 -27.78 -34.27
C ALA A 124 -17.74 -27.16 -35.40
N SER A 125 -16.67 -26.42 -35.08
CA SER A 125 -15.78 -25.82 -36.11
C SER A 125 -14.58 -26.70 -36.48
N ALA A 126 -14.21 -27.67 -35.63
CA ALA A 126 -13.03 -28.51 -35.84
C ALA A 126 -13.29 -29.71 -36.77
N GLN A 127 -14.55 -30.12 -36.96
CA GLN A 127 -14.91 -31.23 -37.86
C GLN A 127 -15.03 -30.85 -39.34
N ALA A 128 -14.87 -29.56 -39.70
CA ALA A 128 -14.98 -29.09 -41.09
C ALA A 128 -13.63 -29.00 -41.85
N GLN A 129 -12.50 -29.38 -41.24
CA GLN A 129 -11.16 -29.16 -41.83
C GLN A 129 -10.28 -30.42 -42.01
N GLN A 130 -10.80 -31.63 -41.82
CA GLN A 130 -10.04 -32.86 -42.09
C GLN A 130 -10.65 -33.66 -43.26
N GLY A 131 -10.27 -33.29 -44.48
CA GLY A 131 -10.53 -34.06 -45.69
C GLY A 131 -9.56 -33.66 -46.82
N GLY A 132 -8.68 -34.58 -47.22
CA GLY A 132 -7.68 -34.44 -48.30
C GLY A 132 -6.37 -33.84 -47.79
N VAL A 133 -5.17 -34.33 -48.11
CA VAL A 133 -4.66 -34.84 -49.39
C VAL A 133 -3.48 -35.79 -49.13
N SER A 134 -3.39 -36.85 -49.94
CA SER A 134 -2.26 -37.78 -50.08
C SER A 134 -1.57 -37.50 -51.42
N SER A 135 -0.22 -37.43 -51.46
CA SER A 135 0.66 -38.05 -52.49
C SER A 135 2.09 -37.46 -52.57
N LEU A 136 3.08 -38.36 -52.52
CA LEU A 136 4.31 -38.50 -53.34
C LEU A 136 5.31 -37.32 -53.54
N VAL A 137 6.61 -37.53 -53.25
CA VAL A 137 7.70 -37.76 -54.25
C VAL A 137 9.12 -37.80 -53.59
N SER A 138 9.89 -38.78 -54.10
CA SER A 138 11.34 -39.00 -54.27
C SER A 138 12.37 -38.92 -53.14
N THR A 139 13.08 -40.05 -53.08
CA THR A 139 14.41 -40.34 -52.52
C THR A 139 15.56 -39.61 -53.21
N GLN A 140 16.49 -39.06 -52.43
CA GLN A 140 17.94 -39.02 -52.76
C GLN A 140 18.75 -38.88 -51.46
N SER A 141 19.67 -39.81 -51.23
CA SER A 141 20.59 -39.85 -50.09
C SER A 141 21.82 -38.98 -50.33
N PRO A 142 22.27 -38.19 -49.33
CA PRO A 142 23.65 -37.73 -49.27
C PRO A 142 24.41 -38.31 -48.06
N SER A 143 25.57 -38.88 -48.36
CA SER A 143 26.82 -38.93 -47.58
C SER A 143 26.78 -38.78 -46.05
N ARG A 144 27.28 -39.81 -45.36
CA ARG A 144 27.37 -40.04 -43.90
C ARG A 144 28.18 -39.03 -43.05
N GLN A 145 28.62 -37.88 -43.56
CA GLN A 145 29.34 -36.87 -42.74
C GLN A 145 28.47 -35.69 -42.25
N ASN A 146 27.22 -35.56 -42.70
CA ASN A 146 26.32 -34.49 -42.23
C ASN A 146 25.39 -34.88 -41.05
N GLY A 147 25.40 -36.13 -40.61
CA GLY A 147 24.51 -36.62 -39.54
C GLY A 147 24.81 -36.05 -38.14
N GLN A 148 26.08 -35.75 -37.85
CA GLN A 148 26.47 -35.18 -36.54
C GLN A 148 26.10 -33.69 -36.42
N VAL A 149 26.24 -32.91 -37.49
CA VAL A 149 25.93 -31.47 -37.48
C VAL A 149 24.42 -31.24 -37.34
N VAL A 150 23.60 -32.05 -38.01
CA VAL A 150 22.13 -31.97 -37.92
C VAL A 150 21.61 -32.36 -36.53
N ASN A 151 22.24 -33.33 -35.86
CA ASN A 151 21.86 -33.72 -34.50
C ASN A 151 22.28 -32.67 -33.47
N GLN A 152 23.42 -32.01 -33.65
CA GLN A 152 23.87 -30.94 -32.75
C GLN A 152 22.96 -29.70 -32.86
N ALA A 153 22.56 -29.30 -34.07
CA ALA A 153 21.63 -28.19 -34.28
C ALA A 153 20.26 -28.46 -33.61
N LYS A 154 19.73 -29.68 -33.76
CA LYS A 154 18.49 -30.10 -33.09
C LYS A 154 18.63 -30.13 -31.57
N LEU A 155 19.77 -30.59 -31.06
CA LEU A 155 20.05 -30.62 -29.63
C LEU A 155 20.12 -29.19 -29.04
N ASN A 156 20.77 -28.27 -29.76
CA ASN A 156 20.86 -26.86 -29.37
C ASN A 156 19.47 -26.19 -29.34
N ALA A 157 18.62 -26.46 -30.33
CA ALA A 157 17.25 -25.95 -30.38
C ALA A 157 16.40 -26.47 -29.19
N ILE A 158 16.46 -27.77 -28.90
CA ILE A 158 15.72 -28.35 -27.76
C ILE A 158 16.21 -27.77 -26.43
N ASN A 159 17.51 -27.54 -26.28
CA ASN A 159 18.06 -26.91 -25.07
C ASN A 159 17.59 -25.45 -24.92
N ALA A 160 17.52 -24.68 -26.02
CA ALA A 160 16.96 -23.32 -26.00
C ALA A 160 15.48 -23.32 -25.59
N ASP A 161 14.70 -24.27 -26.08
CA ASP A 161 13.29 -24.43 -25.72
C ASP A 161 13.09 -24.85 -24.26
N ILE A 162 13.99 -25.68 -23.70
CA ILE A 162 13.97 -26.03 -22.26
C ILE A 162 14.22 -24.77 -21.40
N ILE A 163 15.19 -23.93 -21.79
CA ILE A 163 15.48 -22.67 -21.09
C ILE A 163 14.30 -21.70 -21.19
N HIS A 164 13.63 -21.65 -22.35
CA HIS A 164 12.42 -20.86 -22.52
C HIS A 164 11.29 -21.38 -21.62
N ALA A 165 11.05 -22.69 -21.60
CA ALA A 165 10.05 -23.31 -20.73
C ALA A 165 10.33 -23.00 -19.25
N ASP A 166 11.58 -23.04 -18.80
CA ASP A 166 11.96 -22.67 -17.42
C ASP A 166 11.63 -21.21 -17.08
N ARG A 167 11.88 -20.27 -18.01
CA ARG A 167 11.48 -18.86 -17.84
C ARG A 167 9.96 -18.73 -17.70
N MET A 168 9.19 -19.42 -18.57
CA MET A 168 7.73 -19.37 -18.52
C MET A 168 7.16 -20.03 -17.26
N ILE A 169 7.76 -21.12 -16.78
CA ILE A 169 7.37 -21.75 -15.50
C ILE A 169 7.52 -20.75 -14.36
N ASN A 170 8.68 -20.10 -14.23
CA ASN A 170 8.93 -19.12 -13.17
C ASN A 170 7.98 -17.92 -13.27
N GLU A 171 7.76 -17.40 -14.48
CA GLU A 171 6.85 -16.29 -14.72
C GLU A 171 5.41 -16.67 -14.33
N TYR A 172 4.91 -17.82 -14.75
CA TYR A 172 3.54 -18.23 -14.44
C TYR A 172 3.34 -18.74 -13.01
N GLN A 173 4.37 -19.30 -12.37
CA GLN A 173 4.33 -19.69 -10.95
C GLN A 173 4.23 -18.46 -10.03
N LYS A 174 4.89 -17.35 -10.36
CA LYS A 174 4.75 -16.07 -9.65
C LYS A 174 3.29 -15.62 -9.52
N TYR A 175 2.46 -15.96 -10.51
CA TYR A 175 1.05 -15.60 -10.57
C TYR A 175 0.09 -16.75 -10.24
N LYS A 176 0.59 -17.89 -9.75
CA LYS A 176 -0.19 -19.13 -9.48
C LYS A 176 -1.08 -19.55 -10.67
N SER A 177 -0.60 -19.35 -11.90
CA SER A 177 -1.37 -19.65 -13.10
C SER A 177 -1.35 -21.15 -13.41
N PRO A 178 -2.49 -21.79 -13.77
CA PRO A 178 -2.50 -23.19 -14.22
C PRO A 178 -1.67 -23.41 -15.50
N LYS A 179 -1.34 -22.34 -16.25
CA LYS A 179 -0.39 -22.40 -17.37
C LYS A 179 1.01 -22.84 -16.94
N ALA A 180 1.39 -22.64 -15.68
CA ALA A 180 2.67 -23.15 -15.17
C ALA A 180 2.77 -24.68 -15.33
N GLN A 181 1.67 -25.41 -15.08
CA GLN A 181 1.65 -26.86 -15.24
C GLN A 181 1.79 -27.27 -16.72
N GLN A 182 1.15 -26.56 -17.63
CA GLN A 182 1.30 -26.80 -19.08
C GLN A 182 2.75 -26.63 -19.54
N TRP A 183 3.47 -25.64 -18.99
CA TRP A 183 4.88 -25.44 -19.29
C TRP A 183 5.81 -26.45 -18.61
N ILE A 184 5.45 -26.96 -17.43
CA ILE A 184 6.13 -28.11 -16.80
C ILE A 184 6.00 -29.35 -17.68
N ASP A 185 4.79 -29.64 -18.17
CA ASP A 185 4.53 -30.80 -19.03
C ASP A 185 5.28 -30.67 -20.36
N ARG A 186 5.30 -29.46 -20.95
CA ARG A 186 6.07 -29.15 -22.16
C ARG A 186 7.58 -29.33 -21.95
N LYS A 187 8.11 -28.85 -20.82
CA LYS A 187 9.53 -29.05 -20.46
C LYS A 187 9.86 -30.54 -20.35
N ASN A 188 9.01 -31.33 -19.72
CA ASN A 188 9.22 -32.77 -19.60
C ASN A 188 9.26 -33.46 -20.97
N GLN A 189 8.37 -33.10 -21.89
CA GLN A 189 8.39 -33.58 -23.28
C GLN A 189 9.71 -33.23 -24.00
N LEU A 190 10.19 -31.99 -23.85
CA LEU A 190 11.46 -31.55 -24.44
C LEU A 190 12.66 -32.30 -23.86
N VAL A 191 12.67 -32.57 -22.55
CA VAL A 191 13.72 -33.37 -21.91
C VAL A 191 13.70 -34.82 -22.43
N THR A 192 12.52 -35.42 -22.62
CA THR A 192 12.40 -36.75 -23.24
C THR A 192 12.92 -36.75 -24.68
N GLN A 193 12.61 -35.72 -25.47
CA GLN A 193 13.13 -35.58 -26.84
C GLN A 193 14.65 -35.42 -26.86
N ARG A 194 15.20 -34.60 -25.96
CA ARG A 194 16.65 -34.44 -25.76
C ARG A 194 17.30 -35.79 -25.45
N ASN A 195 16.75 -36.54 -24.50
CA ASN A 195 17.30 -37.82 -24.04
C ASN A 195 17.28 -38.90 -25.14
N LYS A 196 16.27 -38.88 -26.02
CA LYS A 196 16.23 -39.73 -27.22
C LYS A 196 17.32 -39.38 -28.24
N LEU A 197 17.62 -38.09 -28.41
CA LEU A 197 18.66 -37.62 -29.33
C LEU A 197 20.09 -37.92 -28.85
N ILE A 198 20.31 -37.94 -27.53
CA ILE A 198 21.64 -38.26 -26.95
C ILE A 198 21.87 -39.77 -26.74
N GLY A 199 20.95 -40.64 -27.18
CA GLY A 199 21.13 -42.09 -27.12
C GLY A 199 21.11 -42.70 -25.71
N VAL A 200 20.54 -42.00 -24.72
CA VAL A 200 20.42 -42.54 -23.35
C VAL A 200 19.20 -43.46 -23.30
N GLY A 201 19.38 -44.69 -23.78
CA GLY A 201 18.36 -45.73 -23.75
C GLY A 201 18.97 -47.12 -23.82
N GLY A 202 19.11 -47.78 -22.66
CA GLY A 202 19.36 -49.22 -22.56
C GLY A 202 20.52 -49.59 -21.64
N GLY A 203 20.23 -49.90 -20.37
CA GLY A 203 21.18 -50.49 -19.44
C GLY A 203 20.45 -51.33 -18.40
N GLN A 204 20.73 -52.63 -18.39
CA GLN A 204 20.04 -53.71 -17.69
C GLN A 204 19.93 -53.53 -16.17
N LYS A 205 18.87 -54.14 -15.64
CA LYS A 205 18.55 -54.30 -14.22
C LYS A 205 19.67 -55.02 -13.48
N ASN A 206 20.14 -54.44 -12.37
CA ASN A 206 20.72 -55.21 -11.28
C ASN A 206 20.00 -54.82 -9.98
N THR A 207 19.32 -55.79 -9.38
CA THR A 207 18.51 -55.67 -8.17
C THR A 207 19.40 -55.91 -6.97
N ASN A 208 19.72 -54.86 -6.23
CA ASN A 208 19.91 -54.90 -4.78
C ASN A 208 19.70 -53.47 -4.24
N MET A 209 18.71 -53.34 -3.35
CA MET A 209 18.22 -52.11 -2.68
C MET A 209 18.41 -50.82 -3.49
N ARG A 210 17.60 -50.64 -4.54
CA ARG A 210 17.58 -49.39 -5.30
C ARG A 210 16.64 -48.41 -4.57
N PRO A 211 17.13 -47.23 -4.12
CA PRO A 211 16.24 -46.17 -3.63
C PRO A 211 15.18 -45.90 -4.70
N SER A 212 13.94 -45.67 -4.28
CA SER A 212 12.83 -45.50 -5.21
C SER A 212 13.13 -44.32 -6.14
N ALA A 213 12.54 -44.29 -7.34
CA ALA A 213 12.70 -43.15 -8.24
C ALA A 213 12.31 -41.81 -7.57
N SER A 214 11.40 -41.86 -6.59
CA SER A 214 11.04 -40.77 -5.69
C SER A 214 12.21 -40.35 -4.79
N ASP A 215 12.93 -41.30 -4.18
CA ASP A 215 14.05 -41.01 -3.29
C ASP A 215 15.25 -40.44 -4.04
N ILE A 216 15.52 -40.95 -5.26
CA ILE A 216 16.58 -40.43 -6.13
C ILE A 216 16.24 -39.01 -6.60
N ALA A 217 14.99 -38.77 -7.02
CA ALA A 217 14.54 -37.44 -7.42
C ALA A 217 14.58 -36.44 -6.25
N THR A 218 14.21 -36.88 -5.06
CA THR A 218 14.26 -36.07 -3.83
C THR A 218 15.70 -35.74 -3.46
N ALA A 219 16.61 -36.72 -3.49
CA ALA A 219 18.03 -36.50 -3.22
C ALA A 219 18.69 -35.57 -4.25
N GLN A 220 18.33 -35.69 -5.52
CA GLN A 220 18.81 -34.80 -6.59
C GLN A 220 18.27 -33.38 -6.45
N ALA A 221 17.01 -33.21 -6.04
CA ALA A 221 16.41 -31.91 -5.77
C ALA A 221 17.07 -31.23 -4.55
N VAL A 222 17.30 -31.97 -3.46
CA VAL A 222 18.02 -31.47 -2.28
C VAL A 222 19.44 -31.05 -2.64
N ASN A 223 20.18 -31.86 -3.41
CA ASN A 223 21.54 -31.51 -3.85
C ASN A 223 21.59 -30.27 -4.75
N LYS A 224 20.58 -30.09 -5.62
CA LYS A 224 20.47 -28.90 -6.46
C LYS A 224 20.20 -27.65 -5.63
N ASP A 225 19.27 -27.71 -4.67
CA ASP A 225 18.94 -26.59 -3.79
C ASP A 225 20.13 -26.20 -2.91
N VAL A 226 20.87 -27.19 -2.38
CA VAL A 226 22.08 -26.96 -1.58
C VAL A 226 23.17 -26.27 -2.40
N ARG A 227 23.40 -26.71 -3.64
CA ARG A 227 24.38 -26.08 -4.53
C ARG A 227 24.03 -24.63 -4.89
N VAL A 228 22.75 -24.31 -5.02
CA VAL A 228 22.30 -22.92 -5.21
C VAL A 228 22.58 -22.09 -3.97
N LEU A 229 22.25 -22.62 -2.78
CA LEU A 229 22.52 -21.94 -1.51
C LEU A 229 24.03 -21.70 -1.29
N ASP A 230 24.89 -22.66 -1.67
CA ASP A 230 26.34 -22.50 -1.60
C ASP A 230 26.85 -21.34 -2.46
N LEU A 231 26.30 -21.18 -3.68
CA LEU A 231 26.64 -20.06 -4.56
C LEU A 231 26.13 -18.71 -4.01
N GLU A 232 24.94 -18.69 -3.43
CA GLU A 232 24.38 -17.49 -2.80
C GLU A 232 25.18 -17.08 -1.55
N ILE A 233 25.66 -18.05 -0.75
CA ILE A 233 26.53 -17.80 0.42
C ILE A 233 27.86 -17.20 -0.03
N ALA A 234 28.52 -17.81 -1.02
CA ALA A 234 29.78 -17.29 -1.57
C ALA A 234 29.62 -15.87 -2.16
N HIS A 235 28.48 -15.60 -2.80
CA HIS A 235 28.16 -14.26 -3.28
C HIS A 235 28.00 -13.26 -2.12
N ALA A 236 27.26 -13.64 -1.07
CA ALA A 236 27.10 -12.79 0.11
C ALA A 236 28.45 -12.48 0.77
N GLU A 237 29.35 -13.46 0.89
CA GLU A 237 30.72 -13.26 1.39
C GLU A 237 31.50 -12.24 0.57
N LYS A 238 31.47 -12.36 -0.76
CA LYS A 238 32.12 -11.40 -1.65
C LYS A 238 31.59 -9.97 -1.43
N MET A 239 30.27 -9.81 -1.28
CA MET A 239 29.66 -8.50 -1.07
C MET A 239 29.99 -7.91 0.31
N ILE A 240 30.12 -8.74 1.35
CA ILE A 240 30.58 -8.30 2.68
C ILE A 240 31.97 -7.69 2.57
N ASP A 241 32.91 -8.40 1.93
CA ASP A 241 34.29 -7.94 1.78
C ASP A 241 34.38 -6.67 0.93
N GLU A 242 33.60 -6.60 -0.15
CA GLU A 242 33.52 -5.42 -1.00
C GLU A 242 33.02 -4.20 -0.23
N TYR A 243 31.95 -4.33 0.56
CA TYR A 243 31.40 -3.20 1.32
C TYR A 243 32.21 -2.83 2.57
N LYS A 244 32.94 -3.79 3.18
CA LYS A 244 33.86 -3.51 4.28
C LYS A 244 35.02 -2.61 3.85
N LYS A 245 35.54 -2.76 2.63
CA LYS A 245 36.59 -1.89 2.08
C LYS A 245 36.21 -0.41 2.08
N TYR A 246 34.92 -0.10 2.00
CA TYR A 246 34.39 1.26 1.96
C TYR A 246 33.73 1.70 3.28
N ASN A 247 33.91 0.94 4.37
CA ASN A 247 33.24 1.17 5.66
C ASN A 247 31.70 1.35 5.51
N SER A 248 31.10 0.63 4.57
CA SER A 248 29.69 0.82 4.21
C SER A 248 28.77 0.04 5.15
N PRO A 249 27.68 0.66 5.67
CA PRO A 249 26.70 -0.04 6.52
C PRO A 249 25.98 -1.19 5.78
N LYS A 250 26.08 -1.24 4.44
CA LYS A 250 25.59 -2.37 3.63
C LYS A 250 26.29 -3.69 3.95
N ALA A 251 27.51 -3.66 4.47
CA ALA A 251 28.21 -4.88 4.90
C ALA A 251 27.39 -5.67 5.93
N ASN A 252 26.74 -4.98 6.88
CA ASN A 252 25.91 -5.62 7.91
C ASN A 252 24.66 -6.30 7.32
N GLN A 253 24.04 -5.70 6.29
CA GLN A 253 22.90 -6.31 5.60
C GLN A 253 23.30 -7.61 4.89
N TRP A 254 24.50 -7.66 4.31
CA TRP A 254 25.01 -8.86 3.68
C TRP A 254 25.47 -9.93 4.69
N ILE A 255 25.93 -9.52 5.89
CA ILE A 255 26.18 -10.44 7.02
C ILE A 255 24.87 -11.13 7.44
N ASP A 256 23.79 -10.36 7.63
CA ASP A 256 22.48 -10.91 7.98
C ASP A 256 21.96 -11.86 6.88
N ARG A 257 22.11 -11.47 5.60
CA ARG A 257 21.74 -12.31 4.46
C ARG A 257 22.53 -13.61 4.40
N LYS A 258 23.84 -13.57 4.67
CA LYS A 258 24.67 -14.78 4.75
C LYS A 258 24.17 -15.72 5.86
N GLN A 259 23.81 -15.19 7.03
CA GLN A 259 23.29 -16.00 8.13
C GLN A 259 21.96 -16.67 7.78
N GLU A 260 21.03 -15.94 7.15
CA GLU A 260 19.77 -16.51 6.65
C GLU A 260 20.02 -17.68 5.67
N LEU A 261 20.96 -17.51 4.74
CA LEU A 261 21.30 -18.53 3.75
C LEU A 261 21.93 -19.77 4.40
N LEU A 262 22.80 -19.59 5.40
CA LEU A 262 23.36 -20.68 6.20
C LEU A 262 22.27 -21.45 6.96
N THR A 263 21.29 -20.76 7.54
CA THR A 263 20.14 -21.40 8.19
C THR A 263 19.30 -22.21 7.20
N ARG A 264 19.00 -21.65 6.02
CA ARG A 264 18.27 -22.37 4.96
C ARG A 264 19.02 -23.61 4.49
N ARG A 265 20.35 -23.53 4.39
CA ARG A 265 21.22 -24.66 4.03
C ARG A 265 21.20 -25.76 5.09
N ALA A 266 21.27 -25.41 6.37
CA ALA A 266 21.18 -26.37 7.47
C ALA A 266 19.81 -27.08 7.50
N GLN A 267 18.72 -26.33 7.33
CA GLN A 267 17.37 -26.90 7.23
C GLN A 267 17.24 -27.89 6.06
N ARG A 268 17.91 -27.63 4.94
CA ARG A 268 17.86 -28.50 3.75
C ARG A 268 18.74 -29.73 3.85
N THR A 269 19.85 -29.64 4.58
CA THR A 269 20.80 -30.75 4.71
C THR A 269 20.56 -31.61 5.94
N GLY A 270 19.73 -31.15 6.89
CA GLY A 270 19.53 -31.80 8.19
C GLY A 270 20.80 -31.79 9.06
N LYS A 271 21.86 -31.12 8.62
CA LYS A 271 23.08 -30.95 9.39
C LYS A 271 22.93 -29.69 10.25
N PRO A 272 23.05 -29.80 11.59
CA PRO A 272 23.06 -28.62 12.44
C PRO A 272 24.17 -27.68 11.98
N ILE A 273 23.93 -26.37 12.08
CA ILE A 273 24.95 -25.38 11.81
C ILE A 273 26.04 -25.59 12.87
N SER A 274 27.15 -26.24 12.53
CA SER A 274 28.34 -26.19 13.37
C SER A 274 28.92 -24.78 13.22
N ASN A 275 28.34 -23.82 13.95
CA ASN A 275 28.91 -22.50 14.08
C ASN A 275 30.22 -22.65 14.86
N GLY A 276 31.34 -22.69 14.15
CA GLY A 276 32.65 -22.35 14.72
C GLY A 276 32.77 -20.85 15.03
N VAL A 277 31.66 -20.10 15.00
CA VAL A 277 31.60 -18.71 15.44
C VAL A 277 30.96 -18.73 16.82
N ASN A 278 31.79 -18.66 17.86
CA ASN A 278 31.32 -18.37 19.21
C ASN A 278 30.53 -17.06 19.15
N LEU A 279 29.21 -17.13 19.34
CA LEU A 279 28.40 -15.94 19.49
C LEU A 279 28.83 -15.25 20.79
N THR A 280 29.24 -13.99 20.69
CA THR A 280 29.53 -13.16 21.88
C THR A 280 28.27 -13.04 22.75
N GLU A 281 28.42 -12.87 24.05
CA GLU A 281 27.31 -12.65 24.99
C GLU A 281 26.37 -11.51 24.55
N GLU A 282 26.93 -10.44 23.98
CA GLU A 282 26.15 -9.32 23.43
C GLU A 282 25.25 -9.75 22.25
N ALA A 283 25.78 -10.58 21.35
CA ALA A 283 25.04 -11.11 20.21
C ALA A 283 23.91 -12.06 20.64
N ILE A 284 24.17 -12.91 21.64
CA ILE A 284 23.18 -13.79 22.25
C ILE A 284 22.07 -12.96 22.89
N THR A 285 22.43 -11.95 23.69
CA THR A 285 21.49 -11.03 24.35
C THR A 285 20.62 -10.28 23.34
N LYS A 286 21.22 -9.78 22.26
CA LYS A 286 20.51 -9.09 21.18
C LYS A 286 19.53 -10.02 20.46
N ARG A 287 19.94 -11.26 20.18
CA ARG A 287 19.08 -12.26 19.51
C ARG A 287 17.92 -12.70 20.40
N LEU A 288 18.15 -12.92 21.70
CA LEU A 288 17.10 -13.25 22.67
C LEU A 288 16.01 -12.16 22.74
N ARG A 289 16.40 -10.87 22.72
CA ARG A 289 15.45 -9.75 22.66
C ARG A 289 14.61 -9.76 21.37
N LEU A 290 15.23 -10.05 20.23
CA LEU A 290 14.53 -10.15 18.95
C LEU A 290 13.56 -11.33 18.92
N ILE A 291 13.96 -12.51 19.40
CA ILE A 291 13.09 -13.68 19.47
C ILE A 291 11.84 -13.38 20.33
N ALA A 292 11.97 -12.63 21.43
CA ALA A 292 10.82 -12.23 22.24
C ALA A 292 9.81 -11.32 21.50
N LEU A 293 10.28 -10.49 20.56
CA LEU A 293 9.41 -9.69 19.70
C LEU A 293 8.76 -10.56 18.61
N GLU A 294 9.52 -11.45 17.98
CA GLU A 294 9.04 -12.35 16.94
C GLU A 294 7.99 -13.34 17.49
N VAL A 295 8.16 -13.85 18.72
CA VAL A 295 7.17 -14.69 19.41
C VAL A 295 5.88 -13.91 19.66
N ARG A 296 5.94 -12.67 20.18
CA ARG A 296 4.76 -11.82 20.37
C ARG A 296 4.03 -11.51 19.06
N HIS A 297 4.78 -11.32 17.98
CA HIS A 297 4.20 -11.14 16.65
C HIS A 297 3.50 -12.41 16.18
N ALA A 298 4.16 -13.57 16.30
CA ALA A 298 3.57 -14.86 15.95
C ALA A 298 2.29 -15.13 16.76
N ASP A 299 2.25 -14.82 18.05
CA ASP A 299 1.05 -14.94 18.90
C ASP A 299 -0.11 -14.08 18.38
N LYS A 300 0.14 -12.81 18.03
CA LYS A 300 -0.88 -11.93 17.45
C LYS A 300 -1.42 -12.48 16.12
N VAL A 301 -0.53 -12.97 15.27
CA VAL A 301 -0.89 -13.50 13.95
C VAL A 301 -1.66 -14.82 14.07
N ILE A 302 -1.28 -15.70 15.00
CA ILE A 302 -2.04 -16.91 15.34
C ILE A 302 -3.44 -16.54 15.83
N ALA A 303 -3.55 -15.62 16.79
CA ALA A 303 -4.84 -15.18 17.32
C ALA A 303 -5.75 -14.55 16.24
N GLU A 304 -5.16 -13.81 15.28
CA GLU A 304 -5.90 -13.25 14.16
C GLU A 304 -6.37 -14.35 13.20
N TYR A 305 -5.50 -15.31 12.83
CA TYR A 305 -5.88 -16.40 11.93
C TYR A 305 -6.83 -17.43 12.55
N GLN A 306 -6.78 -17.62 13.87
CA GLN A 306 -7.73 -18.44 14.62
C GLN A 306 -9.17 -17.93 14.47
N LYS A 307 -9.38 -16.61 14.44
CA LYS A 307 -10.71 -16.01 14.24
C LYS A 307 -11.36 -16.41 12.91
N TYR A 308 -10.56 -16.78 11.92
CA TYR A 308 -11.01 -17.12 10.57
C TYR A 308 -10.78 -18.59 10.20
N ASN A 309 -10.46 -19.45 11.18
CA ASN A 309 -10.14 -20.87 10.97
C ASN A 309 -9.12 -21.12 9.82
N SER A 310 -8.15 -20.20 9.67
CA SER A 310 -7.26 -20.22 8.52
C SER A 310 -6.16 -21.28 8.69
N PRO A 311 -5.88 -22.14 7.68
CA PRO A 311 -4.81 -23.14 7.77
C PRO A 311 -3.42 -22.51 7.94
N LYS A 312 -3.25 -21.21 7.63
CA LYS A 312 -2.01 -20.46 7.90
C LYS A 312 -1.66 -20.37 9.38
N GLN A 313 -2.62 -20.57 10.29
CA GLN A 313 -2.30 -20.62 11.72
C GLN A 313 -1.28 -21.72 12.03
N HIS A 314 -1.29 -22.84 11.29
CA HIS A 314 -0.35 -23.94 11.50
C HIS A 314 1.09 -23.56 11.12
N GLU A 315 1.28 -22.76 10.06
CA GLU A 315 2.60 -22.23 9.68
C GLU A 315 3.17 -21.32 10.78
N TRP A 316 2.32 -20.47 11.35
CA TRP A 316 2.72 -19.55 12.42
C TRP A 316 2.92 -20.26 13.77
N ILE A 317 2.15 -21.31 14.07
CA ILE A 317 2.38 -22.19 15.22
C ILE A 317 3.74 -22.89 15.07
N ALA A 318 4.08 -23.39 13.88
CA ALA A 318 5.38 -24.00 13.62
C ALA A 318 6.53 -22.98 13.74
N LYS A 319 6.36 -21.76 13.21
CA LYS A 319 7.34 -20.67 13.35
C LYS A 319 7.54 -20.28 14.82
N ARG A 320 6.45 -20.13 15.59
CA ARG A 320 6.51 -19.86 17.04
C ARG A 320 7.26 -20.96 17.78
N LYS A 321 6.98 -22.24 17.48
CA LYS A 321 7.68 -23.38 18.08
C LYS A 321 9.19 -23.36 17.78
N SER A 322 9.56 -23.05 16.53
CA SER A 322 10.97 -22.90 16.13
C SER A 322 11.67 -21.75 16.88
N LEU A 323 11.00 -20.61 17.05
CA LEU A 323 11.55 -19.46 17.78
C LEU A 323 11.75 -19.77 19.26
N LEU A 324 10.83 -20.51 19.88
CA LEU A 324 10.97 -20.93 21.28
C LEU A 324 12.11 -21.95 21.45
N ALA A 325 12.31 -22.87 20.50
CA ALA A 325 13.44 -23.78 20.52
C ALA A 325 14.79 -23.04 20.40
N GLU A 326 14.87 -22.06 19.49
CA GLU A 326 16.05 -21.20 19.35
C GLU A 326 16.31 -20.38 20.62
N LYS A 327 15.25 -19.90 21.28
CA LYS A 327 15.35 -19.20 22.56
C LYS A 327 16.01 -20.06 23.64
N VAL A 328 15.53 -21.30 23.81
CA VAL A 328 16.05 -22.24 24.81
C VAL A 328 17.53 -22.54 24.55
N GLN A 329 17.88 -22.81 23.29
CA GLN A 329 19.28 -23.05 22.91
C GLN A 329 20.18 -21.86 23.26
N LEU A 330 19.77 -20.63 22.94
CA LEU A 330 20.55 -19.43 23.24
C LEU A 330 20.64 -19.13 24.75
N GLU A 331 19.61 -19.48 25.53
CA GLU A 331 19.63 -19.39 27.00
C GLU A 331 20.63 -20.40 27.60
N GLU A 332 20.70 -21.63 27.07
CA GLU A 332 21.70 -22.65 27.45
C GLU A 332 23.12 -22.22 27.06
N GLU A 333 23.30 -21.67 25.85
CA GLU A 333 24.58 -21.10 25.40
C GLU A 333 25.01 -19.93 26.30
N SER A 334 24.08 -19.04 26.68
CA SER A 334 24.37 -17.93 27.61
C SER A 334 24.78 -18.41 29.01
N GLN A 335 24.22 -19.53 29.49
CA GLN A 335 24.56 -20.10 30.80
C GLN A 335 25.94 -20.77 30.79
N SER A 336 26.29 -21.45 29.69
CA SER A 336 27.62 -22.07 29.55
C SER A 336 28.76 -21.05 29.43
N LEU A 337 28.49 -19.83 28.95
CA LEU A 337 29.44 -18.71 28.95
C LEU A 337 29.67 -18.10 30.34
N ASN A 338 28.75 -18.31 31.29
CA ASN A 338 28.81 -17.75 32.64
C ASN A 338 29.36 -18.72 33.70
N VAL A 339 30.00 -19.83 33.30
CA VAL A 339 30.72 -20.67 34.25
C VAL A 339 31.97 -19.92 34.73
N PRO A 340 32.09 -19.58 36.03
CA PRO A 340 33.27 -18.92 36.54
C PRO A 340 34.49 -19.80 36.27
N GLN A 341 35.44 -19.34 35.45
CA GLN A 341 36.76 -19.95 35.45
C GLN A 341 37.32 -19.78 36.86
N ALA A 342 37.45 -20.90 37.58
CA ALA A 342 38.08 -20.94 38.89
C ALA A 342 39.51 -20.38 38.76
N GLN A 343 39.68 -19.12 39.14
CA GLN A 343 40.99 -18.52 39.30
C GLN A 343 41.61 -19.06 40.59
N PRO A 344 42.90 -19.43 40.60
CA PRO A 344 43.57 -19.84 41.81
C PRO A 344 43.60 -18.68 42.81
N ILE A 345 43.18 -18.98 44.03
CA ILE A 345 43.14 -18.08 45.17
C ILE A 345 44.57 -17.56 45.43
N VAL A 346 44.79 -16.27 45.19
CA VAL A 346 45.90 -15.53 45.79
C VAL A 346 45.28 -14.54 46.77
N SER A 347 45.33 -14.90 48.05
CA SER A 347 45.08 -13.98 49.15
C SER A 347 46.07 -12.82 49.09
N ASN A 348 45.58 -11.59 49.11
CA ASN A 348 46.24 -10.54 49.87
C ASN A 348 45.25 -9.48 50.35
N ASN A 349 45.28 -9.30 51.66
CA ASN A 349 44.60 -8.27 52.42
C ASN A 349 45.08 -6.88 51.97
N ASN A 350 44.16 -5.92 51.84
CA ASN A 350 44.23 -4.73 52.69
C ASN A 350 42.96 -3.90 52.61
N ALA A 351 42.51 -3.53 53.81
CA ALA A 351 41.45 -2.59 54.08
C ALA A 351 41.82 -1.18 53.56
N ASN A 352 40.84 -0.48 53.00
CA ASN A 352 40.66 0.91 53.37
C ASN A 352 39.22 1.37 53.12
N THR A 353 38.53 1.62 54.23
CA THR A 353 37.26 2.33 54.32
C THR A 353 37.44 3.78 53.90
N ASN A 354 36.59 4.31 53.02
CA ASN A 354 36.15 5.70 53.09
C ASN A 354 34.77 5.89 52.45
N ASN A 355 33.85 6.34 53.32
CA ASN A 355 32.52 6.84 52.99
C ASN A 355 32.62 8.05 52.05
N VAL A 356 31.97 7.96 50.89
CA VAL A 356 31.50 9.14 50.13
C VAL A 356 30.06 8.86 49.71
N THR A 357 29.13 9.31 50.55
CA THR A 357 27.70 9.42 50.20
C THR A 357 27.58 10.56 49.19
N SER A 358 27.59 10.25 47.90
CA SER A 358 27.33 11.20 46.83
C SER A 358 25.97 10.96 46.19
N LEU A 359 25.19 12.03 46.12
CA LEU A 359 23.91 12.11 45.41
C LEU A 359 24.09 11.64 43.96
N SER A 360 23.49 10.50 43.61
CA SER A 360 23.51 9.92 42.26
C SER A 360 22.12 9.49 41.78
N SER A 361 21.05 10.14 42.25
CA SER A 361 19.67 9.82 41.87
C SER A 361 19.10 10.67 40.71
N ALA A 362 19.89 11.57 40.10
CA ALA A 362 19.40 12.42 38.99
C ALA A 362 19.77 11.90 37.58
N ASN A 363 20.68 10.94 37.45
CA ASN A 363 21.24 10.57 36.13
C ASN A 363 20.57 9.35 35.46
N SER A 364 19.73 8.59 36.19
CA SER A 364 18.98 7.45 35.61
C SER A 364 17.85 7.88 34.68
N ASN A 365 17.33 9.10 34.84
CA ASN A 365 16.19 9.57 34.06
C ASN A 365 16.57 9.98 32.62
N ALA A 366 17.82 10.40 32.39
CA ALA A 366 18.29 10.83 31.07
C ALA A 366 18.54 9.64 30.13
N SER A 367 19.03 8.51 30.64
CA SER A 367 19.22 7.28 29.85
C SER A 367 17.88 6.69 29.40
N ASP A 368 16.86 6.74 30.26
CA ASP A 368 15.54 6.19 29.98
C ASP A 368 14.78 7.04 28.94
N ALA A 369 14.91 8.36 29.01
CA ALA A 369 14.34 9.27 28.01
C ALA A 369 14.94 9.06 26.61
N ASN A 370 16.26 8.90 26.52
CA ASN A 370 16.95 8.63 25.25
C ASN A 370 16.59 7.25 24.67
N ALA A 371 16.43 6.23 25.52
CA ALA A 371 15.99 4.90 25.11
C ALA A 371 14.54 4.91 24.60
N LEU A 372 13.65 5.66 25.26
CA LEU A 372 12.25 5.81 24.86
C LEU A 372 12.12 6.56 23.51
N ALA A 373 12.86 7.65 23.33
CA ALA A 373 12.91 8.40 22.08
C ALA A 373 13.41 7.51 20.93
N SER A 374 14.50 6.77 21.14
CA SER A 374 15.05 5.83 20.15
C SER A 374 14.06 4.71 19.80
N ALA A 375 13.32 4.19 20.79
CA ALA A 375 12.29 3.17 20.56
C ALA A 375 11.10 3.71 19.77
N LEU A 376 10.68 4.95 20.04
CA LEU A 376 9.62 5.62 19.28
C LEU A 376 10.03 5.89 17.84
N GLU A 377 11.24 6.42 17.61
CA GLU A 377 11.77 6.69 16.27
C GLU A 377 11.83 5.43 15.43
N LYS A 378 12.32 4.33 16.03
CA LYS A 378 12.31 3.02 15.38
C LYS A 378 10.89 2.55 15.08
N SER A 379 9.96 2.73 16.01
CA SER A 379 8.55 2.38 15.82
C SER A 379 7.91 3.16 14.66
N ILE A 380 8.16 4.47 14.57
CA ILE A 380 7.67 5.31 13.46
C ILE A 380 8.29 4.84 12.14
N ALA A 381 9.60 4.59 12.10
CA ALA A 381 10.27 4.08 10.91
C ALA A 381 9.72 2.71 10.47
N ASP A 382 9.54 1.79 11.42
CA ASP A 382 9.03 0.45 11.17
C ASP A 382 7.58 0.49 10.65
N LYS A 383 6.70 1.32 11.25
CA LYS A 383 5.32 1.53 10.77
C LYS A 383 5.33 2.13 9.37
N TYR A 384 6.11 3.19 9.15
CA TYR A 384 6.17 3.89 7.88
C TYR A 384 6.74 3.04 6.75
N TYR A 385 7.67 2.14 7.05
CA TYR A 385 8.20 1.19 6.07
C TYR A 385 7.25 0.01 5.81
N ASN A 386 6.64 -0.56 6.84
CA ASN A 386 5.92 -1.84 6.73
C ASN A 386 4.39 -1.70 6.55
N ASP A 387 3.79 -0.60 7.00
CA ASP A 387 2.36 -0.38 6.91
C ASP A 387 2.04 0.54 5.73
N LYS A 388 1.49 -0.05 4.67
CA LYS A 388 1.05 0.66 3.46
C LYS A 388 -0.02 1.73 3.71
N TYR A 389 -0.67 1.74 4.88
CA TYR A 389 -1.65 2.74 5.27
C TYR A 389 -1.05 3.84 6.16
N TYR A 390 0.19 3.68 6.62
CA TYR A 390 0.89 4.65 7.43
C TYR A 390 1.49 5.74 6.53
N SER A 391 0.75 6.82 6.35
CA SER A 391 1.15 7.93 5.49
C SER A 391 2.21 8.83 6.15
N HIS A 392 2.88 9.66 5.35
CA HIS A 392 3.80 10.70 5.85
C HIS A 392 3.14 11.56 6.92
N GLU A 393 1.86 11.90 6.72
CA GLU A 393 1.06 12.69 7.64
C GLU A 393 0.90 12.03 9.02
N HIS A 394 0.73 10.70 9.08
CA HIS A 394 0.69 9.99 10.36
C HIS A 394 2.05 10.00 11.04
N ALA A 395 3.13 9.82 10.27
CA ALA A 395 4.50 9.90 10.79
C ALA A 395 4.78 11.29 11.40
N TYR A 396 4.49 12.36 10.67
CA TYR A 396 4.67 13.73 11.17
C TYR A 396 3.82 14.01 12.40
N ARG A 397 2.57 13.52 12.45
CA ARG A 397 1.73 13.65 13.64
C ARG A 397 2.35 12.98 14.85
N GLU A 398 2.83 11.74 14.73
CA GLU A 398 3.48 11.05 15.85
C GLU A 398 4.78 11.77 16.29
N ILE A 399 5.55 12.33 15.36
CA ILE A 399 6.73 13.16 15.68
C ILE A 399 6.32 14.42 16.44
N ILE A 400 5.31 15.15 15.94
CA ILE A 400 4.79 16.37 16.57
C ILE A 400 4.25 16.07 17.97
N GLU A 401 3.37 15.07 18.11
CA GLU A 401 2.80 14.66 19.39
C GLU A 401 3.89 14.27 20.38
N SER A 402 4.93 13.56 19.91
CA SER A 402 6.09 13.22 20.73
C SER A 402 6.84 14.45 21.22
N LEU A 403 7.16 15.39 20.33
CA LEU A 403 7.89 16.61 20.70
C LEU A 403 7.06 17.46 21.65
N VAL A 404 5.79 17.74 21.33
CA VAL A 404 4.91 18.56 22.16
C VAL A 404 4.70 17.94 23.55
N SER A 405 4.70 16.61 23.66
CA SER A 405 4.61 15.92 24.96
C SER A 405 5.85 16.07 25.85
N GLN A 406 6.99 16.50 25.30
CA GLN A 406 8.20 16.74 26.09
C GLN A 406 8.08 18.07 26.84
N ALA A 407 8.42 18.08 28.14
CA ALA A 407 8.29 19.25 29.02
C ALA A 407 9.02 20.51 28.50
N LYS A 408 10.05 20.35 27.65
CA LYS A 408 10.76 21.44 26.95
C LYS A 408 9.83 22.33 26.13
N TYR A 409 8.73 21.76 25.64
CA TYR A 409 7.74 22.40 24.81
C TYR A 409 6.42 22.60 25.56
N GLY A 410 6.47 22.62 26.89
CA GLY A 410 5.31 22.83 27.76
C GLY A 410 4.50 24.07 27.35
N ASP A 411 5.14 25.17 26.97
CA ASP A 411 4.41 26.35 26.46
C ASP A 411 3.99 26.20 24.98
N LEU A 412 4.65 25.33 24.20
CA LEU A 412 4.12 24.91 22.90
C LEU A 412 2.95 23.91 23.04
N THR A 413 2.60 23.46 24.24
CA THR A 413 1.25 22.91 24.43
C THR A 413 0.18 23.99 24.22
N GLU A 414 0.53 25.28 24.35
CA GLU A 414 -0.27 26.41 23.87
C GLU A 414 -0.03 26.74 22.38
N ALA A 415 1.11 26.36 21.79
CA ALA A 415 1.29 26.30 20.34
C ALA A 415 0.47 25.14 19.79
N LYS A 416 -0.83 25.36 19.79
CA LYS A 416 -1.83 24.47 19.25
C LYS A 416 -1.39 24.08 17.83
N GLU A 417 -1.67 22.83 17.46
CA GLU A 417 -1.62 22.38 16.07
C GLU A 417 -2.32 23.42 15.15
N THR A 418 -3.38 24.05 15.67
CA THR A 418 -4.02 25.23 15.10
C THR A 418 -4.22 26.33 16.14
N LEU A 419 -3.66 27.53 15.92
CA LEU A 419 -3.76 28.63 16.88
C LEU A 419 -5.21 29.11 17.10
N TYR A 420 -5.95 29.33 16.00
CA TYR A 420 -7.36 29.75 15.99
C TYR A 420 -8.24 28.76 15.20
N ASP A 421 -8.98 27.90 15.90
CA ASP A 421 -10.01 27.02 15.31
C ASP A 421 -11.38 27.72 15.30
N VAL A 422 -11.68 28.39 14.18
CA VAL A 422 -12.82 29.31 14.02
C VAL A 422 -14.05 28.53 13.61
N THR A 423 -14.74 27.99 14.62
CA THR A 423 -16.04 27.30 14.47
C THR A 423 -17.25 28.21 14.67
N ASN A 424 -17.01 29.45 15.10
CA ASN A 424 -17.91 30.59 15.14
C ASN A 424 -17.06 31.88 15.08
N THR A 425 -17.65 33.02 14.74
CA THR A 425 -16.93 34.30 14.59
C THR A 425 -16.40 34.87 15.91
N ALA A 426 -16.99 34.49 17.05
CA ALA A 426 -16.57 34.95 18.38
C ALA A 426 -15.19 34.42 18.80
N LYS A 427 -14.65 33.41 18.09
CA LYS A 427 -13.31 32.86 18.33
C LYS A 427 -12.19 33.59 17.58
N LEU A 428 -12.52 34.64 16.83
CA LEU A 428 -11.51 35.45 16.17
C LEU A 428 -10.80 36.38 17.17
N PRO A 429 -9.49 36.58 17.03
CA PRO A 429 -8.81 37.65 17.76
C PRO A 429 -9.32 39.02 17.28
N PRO A 430 -9.15 40.08 18.10
CA PRO A 430 -9.55 41.43 17.71
C PRO A 430 -9.00 41.84 16.32
N LYS A 431 -9.78 42.60 15.56
CA LYS A 431 -9.33 43.18 14.28
C LYS A 431 -8.03 43.97 14.50
N GLY A 432 -7.07 43.84 13.58
CA GLY A 432 -5.79 44.55 13.70
C GLY A 432 -4.72 43.79 14.50
N THR A 433 -5.04 42.63 15.10
CA THR A 433 -4.06 41.88 15.88
C THR A 433 -2.86 41.47 15.03
N ILE A 434 -1.67 41.75 15.57
CA ILE A 434 -0.41 41.16 15.12
C ILE A 434 -0.27 39.83 15.84
N ILE A 435 -0.25 38.76 15.07
CA ILE A 435 -0.10 37.38 15.54
C ILE A 435 1.37 37.03 15.34
N ASP A 436 2.12 37.09 16.43
CA ASP A 436 3.55 36.78 16.49
C ASP A 436 3.78 35.62 17.46
N ALA A 437 3.05 34.52 17.23
CA ALA A 437 3.04 33.35 18.10
C ALA A 437 3.35 32.08 17.29
N PRO A 438 4.08 31.12 17.87
CA PRO A 438 4.39 29.87 17.18
C PRO A 438 3.13 29.01 16.98
N PHE A 439 3.00 28.42 15.80
CA PHE A 439 1.96 27.42 15.50
C PHE A 439 2.54 26.30 14.62
N ILE A 440 2.12 25.07 14.89
CA ILE A 440 2.76 23.89 14.27
C ILE A 440 2.26 23.66 12.85
N ARG A 441 0.94 23.77 12.63
CA ARG A 441 0.34 23.59 11.30
C ARG A 441 -0.35 24.84 10.81
N ASP A 442 -1.42 25.23 11.49
CA ASP A 442 -2.31 26.25 10.97
C ASP A 442 -2.41 27.45 11.90
N CYS A 443 -2.37 28.68 11.39
CA CYS A 443 -2.67 29.85 12.23
C CYS A 443 -4.19 29.96 12.39
N PHE A 444 -4.92 30.11 11.29
CA PHE A 444 -6.38 30.09 11.26
C PHE A 444 -6.92 28.84 10.58
N LYS A 445 -7.87 28.15 11.21
CA LYS A 445 -8.68 27.10 10.59
C LYS A 445 -10.14 27.54 10.61
N ILE A 446 -10.64 27.98 9.46
CA ILE A 446 -11.99 28.52 9.31
C ILE A 446 -12.95 27.41 8.90
N LYS A 447 -13.97 27.19 9.73
CA LYS A 447 -14.95 26.10 9.59
C LYS A 447 -16.40 26.56 9.53
N VAL A 448 -16.62 27.86 9.35
CA VAL A 448 -17.95 28.48 9.35
C VAL A 448 -18.03 29.56 8.28
N SER A 449 -19.18 29.67 7.62
CA SER A 449 -19.48 30.67 6.60
C SER A 449 -19.62 32.07 7.20
N HIS A 450 -19.67 33.10 6.34
CA HIS A 450 -19.87 34.50 6.72
C HIS A 450 -18.80 35.04 7.68
N VAL A 451 -17.57 34.56 7.52
CA VAL A 451 -16.42 35.02 8.31
C VAL A 451 -15.72 36.16 7.58
N ARG A 452 -15.40 37.21 8.33
CA ARG A 452 -14.55 38.31 7.88
C ARG A 452 -13.26 38.32 8.68
N LEU A 453 -12.15 37.97 8.04
CA LEU A 453 -10.80 38.15 8.57
C LEU A 453 -10.25 39.49 8.07
N GLU A 454 -10.07 40.47 8.93
CA GLU A 454 -9.65 41.81 8.50
C GLU A 454 -8.51 42.38 9.33
N GLY A 455 -7.49 42.94 8.66
CA GLY A 455 -6.44 43.73 9.29
C GLY A 455 -5.39 42.94 10.07
N TYR A 456 -5.26 41.63 9.86
CA TYR A 456 -4.31 40.81 10.61
C TYR A 456 -2.89 40.87 10.03
N THR A 457 -1.89 40.81 10.89
CA THR A 457 -0.51 40.48 10.49
C THR A 457 -0.12 39.16 11.12
N ILE A 458 0.17 38.15 10.32
CA ILE A 458 0.57 36.81 10.74
C ILE A 458 2.08 36.68 10.52
N ASN A 459 2.83 36.59 11.61
CA ASN A 459 4.26 36.28 11.62
C ASN A 459 4.43 34.85 12.11
N ASP A 460 5.01 33.99 11.27
CA ASP A 460 5.29 32.59 11.59
C ASP A 460 6.51 32.46 12.52
N ALA A 461 6.28 32.69 13.82
CA ALA A 461 7.32 32.71 14.85
C ALA A 461 7.85 31.32 15.24
N ILE A 462 7.35 30.22 14.64
CA ILE A 462 7.81 28.86 15.00
C ILE A 462 9.32 28.67 14.74
N PHE A 463 9.86 29.37 13.74
CA PHE A 463 11.28 29.30 13.38
C PHE A 463 12.20 30.08 14.32
N ASP A 464 11.62 30.82 15.25
CA ASP A 464 12.35 31.48 16.34
C ASP A 464 12.37 30.63 17.62
N THR A 465 11.84 29.40 17.54
CA THR A 465 11.85 28.41 18.62
C THR A 465 12.78 27.23 18.31
N ASP A 466 13.08 26.42 19.32
CA ASP A 466 13.84 25.17 19.15
C ASP A 466 13.06 24.06 18.43
N PHE A 467 11.74 24.22 18.22
CA PHE A 467 10.88 23.14 17.71
C PHE A 467 11.29 22.62 16.33
N PRO A 468 11.51 23.47 15.31
CA PRO A 468 11.95 22.99 13.99
C PRO A 468 13.26 22.22 14.03
N ALA A 469 14.22 22.67 14.86
CA ALA A 469 15.52 22.03 14.98
C ALA A 469 15.41 20.63 15.60
N ASP A 470 14.62 20.46 16.66
CA ASP A 470 14.46 19.16 17.29
C ASP A 470 13.55 18.22 16.46
N PHE A 471 12.58 18.77 15.72
CA PHE A 471 11.85 18.04 14.68
C PHE A 471 12.81 17.49 13.62
N ASP A 472 13.70 18.34 13.09
CA ASP A 472 14.67 17.95 12.07
C ASP A 472 15.65 16.89 12.59
N LYS A 473 16.08 16.98 13.85
CA LYS A 473 16.89 15.93 14.49
C LYS A 473 16.14 14.59 14.59
N MET A 474 14.83 14.59 14.85
CA MET A 474 14.04 13.34 14.81
C MET A 474 13.97 12.78 13.39
N ILE A 475 13.77 13.64 12.39
CA ILE A 475 13.77 13.26 10.98
C ILE A 475 15.11 12.64 10.59
N ASP A 476 16.23 13.21 11.03
CA ASP A 476 17.58 12.68 10.80
C ASP A 476 17.79 11.29 11.42
N ARG A 477 17.14 11.00 12.55
CA ARG A 477 17.21 9.68 13.19
C ARG A 477 16.26 8.67 12.54
N ILE A 478 15.10 9.09 12.06
CA ILE A 478 14.10 8.22 11.43
C ILE A 478 14.49 7.86 9.98
N ASN A 479 14.93 8.85 9.18
CA ASN A 479 15.18 8.68 7.75
C ASN A 479 16.23 7.59 7.38
N PRO A 480 17.28 7.32 8.17
CA PRO A 480 18.15 6.18 7.95
C PRO A 480 17.42 4.82 8.02
N HIS A 481 16.32 4.74 8.77
CA HIS A 481 15.57 3.51 9.01
C HIS A 481 14.38 3.30 8.07
N VAL A 482 13.87 4.34 7.39
CA VAL A 482 12.72 4.20 6.46
C VAL A 482 13.02 3.42 5.16
N GLY A 483 14.25 2.92 4.98
CA GLY A 483 14.62 2.09 3.84
C GLY A 483 14.40 2.78 2.48
N TYR A 484 13.66 2.10 1.60
CA TYR A 484 13.27 2.56 0.25
C TYR A 484 12.01 3.45 0.22
N ALA A 485 11.34 3.64 1.36
CA ALA A 485 10.20 4.56 1.40
C ALA A 485 10.66 6.01 1.13
N PRO A 486 9.79 6.89 0.60
CA PRO A 486 10.13 8.30 0.44
C PRO A 486 10.57 8.90 1.77
N LYS A 487 11.65 9.67 1.75
CA LYS A 487 12.17 10.30 2.98
C LYS A 487 11.17 11.30 3.54
N LEU A 488 11.03 11.28 4.87
CA LEU A 488 10.33 12.32 5.58
C LEU A 488 11.07 13.64 5.39
N LYS A 489 10.32 14.73 5.28
CA LYS A 489 10.82 16.08 5.01
C LYS A 489 11.10 16.78 6.33
N TYR A 490 12.12 17.64 6.31
CA TYR A 490 12.41 18.58 7.39
C TYR A 490 11.26 19.58 7.57
N TYR A 491 11.16 20.15 8.77
CA TYR A 491 10.05 20.98 9.20
C TYR A 491 9.82 22.18 8.28
N LYS A 492 10.90 22.81 7.79
CA LYS A 492 10.80 23.93 6.84
C LYS A 492 10.10 23.58 5.52
N TYR A 493 10.01 22.30 5.18
CA TYR A 493 9.36 21.76 3.98
C TYR A 493 8.11 20.92 4.33
N LEU A 494 7.65 20.97 5.58
CA LEU A 494 6.46 20.28 6.00
C LEU A 494 5.27 20.84 5.21
N ALA A 495 4.64 19.99 4.40
CA ALA A 495 3.41 20.32 3.71
C ALA A 495 2.28 20.51 4.74
N HIS A 496 1.22 21.24 4.35
CA HIS A 496 0.06 21.48 5.21
C HIS A 496 0.38 22.32 6.46
N ARG A 497 1.27 23.30 6.29
CA ARG A 497 1.36 24.43 7.20
C ARG A 497 0.70 25.64 6.52
N ASP A 498 -0.41 26.10 7.06
CA ASP A 498 -1.26 27.09 6.42
C ASP A 498 -1.47 28.31 7.34
N ALA A 499 -1.19 29.53 6.86
CA ALA A 499 -1.58 30.72 7.62
C ALA A 499 -3.10 30.80 7.74
N ILE A 500 -3.83 30.51 6.66
CA ILE A 500 -5.29 30.43 6.67
C ILE A 500 -5.72 29.16 5.95
N GLN A 501 -6.37 28.26 6.69
CA GLN A 501 -6.96 27.04 6.16
C GLN A 501 -8.48 27.14 6.17
N LEU A 502 -9.12 26.92 5.03
CA LEU A 502 -10.58 26.84 4.92
C LEU A 502 -11.00 25.37 4.86
N ILE A 503 -11.82 24.95 5.81
CA ILE A 503 -12.36 23.58 5.87
C ILE A 503 -13.87 23.67 6.05
N PRO A 504 -14.66 23.38 5.01
CA PRO A 504 -16.10 23.33 5.16
C PRO A 504 -16.49 22.16 6.06
N VAL A 505 -17.35 22.46 7.04
CA VAL A 505 -17.87 21.47 7.96
C VAL A 505 -19.38 21.46 7.84
N ASP A 506 -19.91 20.45 7.18
CA ASP A 506 -21.34 20.21 7.21
C ASP A 506 -21.71 19.52 8.54
N ARG A 507 -22.39 20.26 9.42
CA ARG A 507 -22.85 19.74 10.71
C ARG A 507 -24.17 18.96 10.60
N SER A 508 -24.90 19.11 9.50
CA SER A 508 -26.20 18.46 9.27
C SER A 508 -26.04 16.98 8.92
N ILE A 509 -24.97 16.62 8.20
CA ILE A 509 -24.57 15.22 7.96
C ILE A 509 -23.79 14.73 9.18
N SER A 510 -24.50 14.53 10.28
CA SER A 510 -23.92 14.24 11.59
C SER A 510 -23.14 12.91 11.62
N ARG A 511 -22.03 12.94 12.37
CA ARG A 511 -21.19 11.83 12.88
C ARG A 511 -20.11 11.31 11.92
N HIS A 512 -18.95 11.94 12.06
CA HIS A 512 -17.63 11.51 11.61
C HIS A 512 -17.40 11.63 10.09
N ASN A 513 -16.73 12.72 9.69
CA ASN A 513 -16.10 12.94 8.38
C ASN A 513 -16.99 13.52 7.25
N SER A 514 -17.90 14.45 7.56
CA SER A 514 -18.70 15.20 6.57
C SER A 514 -17.92 16.23 5.74
N GLN A 515 -16.65 16.49 6.09
CA GLN A 515 -15.73 17.33 5.31
C GLN A 515 -15.46 16.79 3.88
N PHE A 516 -15.99 15.60 3.54
CA PHE A 516 -15.74 14.87 2.31
C PHE A 516 -16.99 14.67 1.42
N ALA A 517 -17.91 15.63 1.35
CA ALA A 517 -19.11 15.47 0.52
C ALA A 517 -19.57 16.78 -0.15
N ALA A 518 -18.65 17.61 -0.66
CA ALA A 518 -18.97 18.95 -1.19
C ALA A 518 -19.62 19.88 -0.15
N ALA A 519 -19.29 19.69 1.14
CA ALA A 519 -19.63 20.65 2.18
C ALA A 519 -19.23 22.07 1.74
N LYS A 520 -20.09 23.05 2.05
CA LYS A 520 -19.97 24.41 1.54
C LYS A 520 -19.41 25.35 2.60
N LEU A 521 -18.49 26.24 2.21
CA LEU A 521 -18.20 27.48 2.91
C LEU A 521 -18.54 28.63 1.98
N GLU A 522 -19.27 29.61 2.51
CA GLU A 522 -19.72 30.74 1.71
C GLU A 522 -19.46 32.08 2.38
N ASN A 523 -19.32 33.11 1.55
CA ASN A 523 -19.22 34.50 1.97
C ASN A 523 -18.05 34.75 2.94
N ILE A 524 -16.88 34.22 2.62
CA ILE A 524 -15.66 34.45 3.40
C ILE A 524 -14.93 35.66 2.82
N THR A 525 -14.71 36.67 3.66
CA THR A 525 -13.87 37.82 3.30
C THR A 525 -12.56 37.76 4.07
N ILE A 526 -11.45 37.82 3.36
CA ILE A 526 -10.12 37.97 3.91
C ILE A 526 -9.59 39.27 3.36
N LYS A 527 -9.29 40.24 4.22
CA LYS A 527 -9.00 41.60 3.81
C LYS A 527 -7.88 42.23 4.63
N ASP A 528 -7.00 42.99 3.97
CA ASP A 528 -5.93 43.75 4.65
C ASP A 528 -5.06 42.84 5.54
N VAL A 529 -4.76 41.62 5.08
CA VAL A 529 -3.96 40.64 5.83
C VAL A 529 -2.55 40.58 5.29
N THR A 530 -1.55 40.62 6.17
CA THR A 530 -0.14 40.38 5.84
C THR A 530 0.32 39.06 6.45
N ILE A 531 0.98 38.21 5.67
CA ILE A 531 1.47 36.90 6.07
C ILE A 531 2.97 36.83 5.81
N ARG A 532 3.75 36.46 6.83
CA ARG A 532 5.22 36.35 6.76
C ARG A 532 5.70 35.05 7.37
N SER A 533 6.61 34.36 6.67
CA SER A 533 7.27 33.16 7.20
C SER A 533 8.66 32.98 6.61
N LYS A 534 9.60 32.49 7.44
CA LYS A 534 10.92 32.02 7.01
C LYS A 534 10.87 30.63 6.34
N GLY A 535 9.78 29.87 6.54
CA GLY A 535 9.59 28.53 6.01
C GLY A 535 8.61 28.46 4.83
N SER A 536 8.27 27.23 4.43
CA SER A 536 7.34 26.94 3.32
C SER A 536 5.86 27.07 3.71
N LEU A 537 5.51 28.06 4.54
CA LEU A 537 4.14 28.30 4.99
C LEU A 537 3.25 28.69 3.79
N GLN A 538 2.17 27.94 3.56
CA GLN A 538 1.16 28.32 2.58
C GLN A 538 0.39 29.52 3.15
N GLY A 539 0.20 30.57 2.35
CA GLY A 539 -0.58 31.72 2.78
C GLY A 539 -2.06 31.35 2.95
N LEU A 540 -2.63 30.65 1.98
CA LEU A 540 -4.00 30.15 2.08
C LEU A 540 -4.16 28.77 1.44
N PHE A 541 -4.85 27.88 2.15
CA PHE A 541 -5.17 26.55 1.66
C PHE A 541 -6.64 26.20 1.89
N ALA A 542 -7.25 25.56 0.89
CA ALA A 542 -8.61 25.05 0.95
C ALA A 542 -8.66 23.73 0.15
N SER A 543 -9.06 22.63 0.80
CA SER A 543 -8.85 21.27 0.27
C SER A 543 -10.09 20.56 -0.24
N ASP A 544 -11.05 20.28 0.65
CA ASP A 544 -12.18 19.41 0.32
C ASP A 544 -13.45 20.20 0.55
N GLY A 545 -14.27 20.31 -0.48
CA GLY A 545 -15.55 21.02 -0.44
C GLY A 545 -15.70 22.15 -1.47
N ALA A 546 -16.82 22.86 -1.34
CA ALA A 546 -17.23 23.95 -2.21
C ALA A 546 -17.04 25.29 -1.51
N PHE A 547 -16.47 26.25 -2.21
CA PHE A 547 -16.18 27.57 -1.67
C PHE A 547 -16.82 28.64 -2.57
N GLU A 548 -17.79 29.37 -2.05
CA GLU A 548 -18.58 30.36 -2.81
C GLU A 548 -18.45 31.75 -2.18
N GLY A 549 -18.35 32.80 -2.99
CA GLY A 549 -18.22 34.16 -2.49
C GLY A 549 -16.98 34.35 -1.61
N ILE A 550 -15.84 33.77 -2.03
CA ILE A 550 -14.57 33.97 -1.33
C ILE A 550 -13.89 35.24 -1.86
N HIS A 551 -13.79 36.25 -1.02
CA HIS A 551 -13.21 37.54 -1.37
C HIS A 551 -11.88 37.73 -0.64
N MET A 552 -10.78 37.68 -1.39
CA MET A 552 -9.45 38.07 -0.92
C MET A 552 -9.14 39.48 -1.43
N GLN A 553 -8.84 40.40 -0.51
CA GLN A 553 -8.67 41.82 -0.80
C GLN A 553 -7.43 42.36 -0.10
N ASN A 554 -6.53 43.00 -0.83
CA ASN A 554 -5.30 43.57 -0.26
C ASN A 554 -4.55 42.59 0.66
N ILE A 555 -4.30 41.37 0.17
CA ILE A 555 -3.53 40.36 0.90
C ILE A 555 -2.07 40.43 0.48
N SER A 556 -1.17 40.43 1.46
CA SER A 556 0.27 40.41 1.25
C SER A 556 0.84 39.10 1.76
N ILE A 557 1.47 38.28 0.92
CA ILE A 557 2.11 37.03 1.34
C ILE A 557 3.61 37.10 1.06
N GLN A 558 4.42 36.83 2.08
CA GLN A 558 5.88 36.73 1.99
C GLN A 558 6.31 35.43 2.68
N THR A 559 6.31 34.33 1.93
CA THR A 559 6.70 32.99 2.41
C THR A 559 7.51 32.26 1.34
N ASN A 560 8.25 31.22 1.76
CA ASN A 560 9.06 30.39 0.86
C ASN A 560 8.28 29.18 0.29
N SER A 561 6.94 29.22 0.32
CA SER A 561 6.12 28.09 -0.13
C SER A 561 5.99 28.06 -1.66
N GLU A 562 6.19 26.89 -2.27
CA GLU A 562 5.86 26.66 -3.68
C GLU A 562 4.34 26.70 -3.94
N HIS A 563 3.52 26.61 -2.89
CA HIS A 563 2.07 26.60 -2.94
C HIS A 563 1.50 27.70 -2.03
N GLN A 564 1.81 28.96 -2.36
CA GLN A 564 1.39 30.12 -1.59
C GLN A 564 -0.13 30.21 -1.42
N ILE A 565 -0.88 30.01 -2.51
CA ILE A 565 -2.34 29.85 -2.43
C ILE A 565 -2.76 28.63 -3.25
N ALA A 566 -3.52 27.73 -2.63
CA ALA A 566 -4.16 26.62 -3.33
C ALA A 566 -5.60 26.42 -2.82
N ILE A 567 -6.57 26.53 -3.74
CA ILE A 567 -7.99 26.42 -3.42
C ILE A 567 -8.62 25.37 -4.33
N LEU A 568 -9.02 24.27 -3.73
CA LEU A 568 -9.78 23.21 -4.39
C LEU A 568 -11.26 23.56 -4.26
N GLY A 569 -11.99 23.60 -5.38
CA GLY A 569 -13.44 23.82 -5.36
C GLY A 569 -13.89 25.26 -5.14
N LEU A 570 -13.09 26.25 -5.54
CA LEU A 570 -13.54 27.64 -5.62
C LEU A 570 -14.61 27.77 -6.72
N LEU A 571 -15.85 28.01 -6.32
CA LEU A 571 -16.99 28.22 -7.20
C LEU A 571 -17.03 29.66 -7.70
N SER A 572 -16.96 30.63 -6.78
CA SER A 572 -17.00 32.06 -7.07
C SER A 572 -16.19 32.87 -6.08
N GLY A 573 -15.74 34.05 -6.49
CA GLY A 573 -14.94 34.93 -5.63
C GLY A 573 -14.06 35.92 -6.39
N THR A 574 -13.27 36.66 -5.62
CA THR A 574 -12.30 37.65 -6.14
C THR A 574 -10.96 37.47 -5.47
N LEU A 575 -9.88 37.60 -6.25
CA LEU A 575 -8.51 37.47 -5.80
C LEU A 575 -7.75 38.77 -6.02
N ASP A 576 -7.54 39.52 -4.94
CA ASP A 576 -6.63 40.66 -4.89
C ASP A 576 -5.55 40.38 -3.84
N VAL A 577 -4.46 39.80 -4.34
CA VAL A 577 -3.32 39.31 -3.55
C VAL A 577 -2.03 39.79 -4.19
N SER A 578 -1.02 40.02 -3.35
CA SER A 578 0.27 40.59 -3.75
C SER A 578 1.40 39.97 -2.95
N ASN A 579 2.60 39.92 -3.52
CA ASN A 579 3.81 39.62 -2.78
C ASN A 579 4.57 40.92 -2.54
N LYS A 580 4.80 41.29 -1.28
CA LYS A 580 5.58 42.49 -0.96
C LYS A 580 7.08 42.34 -1.25
N ALA A 581 7.56 41.14 -1.58
CA ALA A 581 8.94 40.91 -2.02
C ALA A 581 9.16 41.18 -3.51
N GLY A 582 8.13 41.56 -4.28
CA GLY A 582 8.22 41.89 -5.71
C GLY A 582 8.17 40.70 -6.66
N GLU A 583 8.15 39.46 -6.15
CA GLU A 583 7.99 38.25 -6.96
C GLU A 583 6.50 37.92 -7.18
N PRO A 584 6.08 37.39 -8.33
CA PRO A 584 4.68 37.06 -8.55
C PRO A 584 4.12 36.07 -7.51
N ILE A 585 2.86 36.23 -7.11
CA ILE A 585 2.15 35.22 -6.30
C ILE A 585 1.59 34.14 -7.19
N HIS A 586 1.86 32.88 -6.83
CA HIS A 586 1.25 31.74 -7.49
C HIS A 586 -0.05 31.33 -6.80
N VAL A 587 -1.16 31.39 -7.55
CA VAL A 587 -2.47 30.91 -7.11
C VAL A 587 -2.88 29.70 -7.93
N ASN A 588 -3.13 28.58 -7.25
CA ASN A 588 -3.59 27.34 -7.87
C ASN A 588 -5.07 27.11 -7.55
N LEU A 589 -5.92 27.21 -8.57
CA LEU A 589 -7.32 26.80 -8.45
C LEU A 589 -7.45 25.38 -8.97
N LEU A 590 -8.02 24.51 -8.14
CA LEU A 590 -8.09 23.07 -8.40
C LEU A 590 -9.54 22.60 -8.39
N PRO A 591 -9.86 21.48 -9.07
CA PRO A 591 -11.22 20.96 -9.11
C PRO A 591 -11.77 20.73 -7.70
N LEU A 592 -13.09 20.85 -7.55
CA LEU A 592 -13.77 20.55 -6.29
C LEU A 592 -13.47 19.09 -5.96
N ARG A 593 -12.97 18.84 -4.75
CA ARG A 593 -12.67 17.50 -4.30
C ARG A 593 -13.72 17.07 -3.30
N LEU A 594 -14.42 15.98 -3.61
CA LEU A 594 -15.35 15.36 -2.68
C LEU A 594 -14.59 14.59 -1.62
N ALA A 595 -13.48 13.91 -1.93
CA ALA A 595 -12.77 13.13 -0.94
C ALA A 595 -11.26 13.07 -1.19
N GLY A 596 -10.45 13.64 -0.28
CA GLY A 596 -8.99 13.64 -0.38
C GLY A 596 -8.35 12.26 -0.44
N GLY A 597 -8.80 11.31 0.38
CA GLY A 597 -8.24 9.95 0.41
C GLY A 597 -8.44 9.14 -0.87
N ASN A 598 -9.51 9.43 -1.63
CA ASN A 598 -9.85 8.70 -2.87
C ASN A 598 -9.74 9.56 -4.14
N ASN A 599 -9.30 10.81 -4.00
CA ASN A 599 -9.11 11.72 -5.13
C ASN A 599 -10.33 11.76 -6.07
N ILE A 600 -11.50 12.03 -5.49
CA ILE A 600 -12.74 12.19 -6.23
C ILE A 600 -12.95 13.67 -6.53
N TYR A 601 -12.94 14.03 -7.82
CA TYR A 601 -12.94 15.40 -8.30
C TYR A 601 -14.17 15.70 -9.17
N ILE A 602 -14.66 16.93 -9.08
CA ILE A 602 -15.69 17.47 -9.97
C ILE A 602 -15.02 18.49 -10.87
N THR A 603 -15.10 18.27 -12.18
CA THR A 603 -14.50 19.19 -13.17
C THR A 603 -15.55 19.99 -13.91
N HIS A 604 -16.77 19.48 -14.01
CA HIS A 604 -17.88 20.19 -14.64
C HIS A 604 -19.16 19.82 -13.91
N PHE A 605 -20.00 20.83 -13.68
CA PHE A 605 -21.32 20.66 -13.11
C PHE A 605 -22.36 20.47 -14.21
N SER A 606 -23.48 19.84 -13.88
CA SER A 606 -24.68 19.87 -14.74
C SER A 606 -25.17 21.31 -14.90
N SER A 607 -25.82 21.65 -16.00
CA SER A 607 -26.47 22.97 -16.16
C SER A 607 -27.61 23.20 -15.17
N SER A 608 -28.19 22.12 -14.62
CA SER A 608 -29.22 22.17 -13.57
C SER A 608 -28.66 22.34 -12.16
N SER A 609 -27.36 22.10 -11.98
CA SER A 609 -26.68 22.19 -10.67
C SER A 609 -26.72 23.63 -10.16
N SER A 610 -27.10 23.80 -8.89
CA SER A 610 -26.95 25.09 -8.18
C SER A 610 -25.50 25.55 -8.05
N TYR A 611 -24.53 24.64 -8.21
CA TYR A 611 -23.10 24.98 -8.19
C TYR A 611 -22.56 25.10 -9.61
N GLN A 612 -21.78 26.15 -9.86
CA GLN A 612 -21.03 26.35 -11.10
C GLN A 612 -19.62 26.90 -10.80
N TYR A 613 -18.66 26.64 -11.69
CA TYR A 613 -17.40 27.36 -11.67
C TYR A 613 -17.55 28.67 -12.41
N GLU A 614 -17.57 29.78 -11.66
CA GLU A 614 -17.54 31.12 -12.22
C GLU A 614 -16.11 31.51 -12.60
N ALA A 615 -16.01 32.49 -13.51
CA ALA A 615 -14.74 33.15 -13.78
C ALA A 615 -14.24 33.84 -12.50
N ILE A 616 -12.95 33.69 -12.21
CA ILE A 616 -12.34 34.30 -11.03
C ILE A 616 -11.60 35.55 -11.46
N ASP A 617 -12.01 36.68 -10.90
CA ASP A 617 -11.38 37.97 -11.14
C ASP A 617 -10.09 38.10 -10.32
N THR A 618 -8.97 38.35 -11.01
CA THR A 618 -7.69 38.71 -10.40
C THR A 618 -7.43 40.19 -10.65
N LYS A 619 -7.45 40.99 -9.59
CA LYS A 619 -7.31 42.46 -9.73
C LYS A 619 -5.86 42.94 -9.82
N ASN A 620 -4.90 42.07 -9.53
CA ASN A 620 -3.48 42.40 -9.49
C ASN A 620 -2.72 41.62 -10.58
N SER A 621 -1.96 42.33 -11.40
CA SER A 621 -1.10 41.77 -12.46
C SER A 621 0.01 40.85 -11.94
N ASP A 622 0.38 40.99 -10.66
CA ASP A 622 1.43 40.19 -10.01
C ASP A 622 0.93 38.79 -9.61
N VAL A 623 -0.32 38.45 -9.92
CA VAL A 623 -0.91 37.14 -9.66
C VAL A 623 -0.72 36.23 -10.87
N VAL A 624 0.07 35.17 -10.70
CA VAL A 624 0.13 34.05 -11.65
C VAL A 624 -0.96 33.05 -11.28
N LEU A 625 -2.13 33.22 -11.91
CA LEU A 625 -3.28 32.34 -11.73
C LEU A 625 -3.14 31.09 -12.61
N THR A 626 -3.10 29.92 -11.97
CA THR A 626 -3.24 28.63 -12.64
C THR A 626 -4.62 28.06 -12.34
N ASP A 627 -5.57 28.27 -13.26
CA ASP A 627 -6.90 27.67 -13.16
C ASP A 627 -6.95 26.26 -13.78
N ASN A 628 -7.07 25.27 -12.90
CA ASN A 628 -7.21 23.87 -13.25
C ASN A 628 -8.55 23.29 -12.77
N ARG A 629 -9.53 24.11 -12.37
CA ARG A 629 -10.82 23.64 -11.82
C ARG A 629 -11.56 22.69 -12.75
N GLN A 630 -11.39 22.86 -14.07
CA GLN A 630 -12.02 22.03 -15.10
C GLN A 630 -11.06 21.00 -15.74
N LYS A 631 -9.83 20.84 -15.21
CA LYS A 631 -8.81 19.95 -15.79
C LYS A 631 -8.63 18.68 -14.96
N MET A 632 -8.37 17.56 -15.65
CA MET A 632 -8.05 16.28 -15.03
C MET A 632 -6.54 16.09 -14.90
N THR A 633 -5.94 16.64 -13.85
CA THR A 633 -4.48 16.77 -13.73
C THR A 633 -3.80 15.69 -12.88
N LYS A 634 -4.58 14.93 -12.09
CA LYS A 634 -4.06 13.95 -11.12
C LYS A 634 -4.70 12.57 -11.30
N ARG A 635 -4.11 11.54 -10.71
CA ARG A 635 -4.79 10.24 -10.57
C ARG A 635 -6.01 10.39 -9.68
N GLY A 636 -7.15 9.87 -10.12
CA GLY A 636 -8.41 10.06 -9.42
C GLY A 636 -9.64 9.68 -10.24
N THR A 637 -10.81 9.86 -9.62
CA THR A 637 -12.13 9.72 -10.26
C THR A 637 -12.68 11.11 -10.53
N TYR A 638 -13.07 11.38 -11.77
CA TYR A 638 -13.55 12.69 -12.21
C TYR A 638 -14.99 12.61 -12.68
N TYR A 639 -15.83 13.54 -12.24
CA TYR A 639 -17.18 13.71 -12.77
C TYR A 639 -17.26 14.98 -13.63
N THR A 640 -17.98 14.88 -14.76
CA THR A 640 -18.04 15.91 -15.83
C THR A 640 -19.47 16.39 -16.17
N HIS A 641 -20.45 15.99 -15.37
CA HIS A 641 -21.84 16.45 -15.47
C HIS A 641 -22.50 16.31 -14.10
N PHE A 642 -21.84 16.87 -13.08
CA PHE A 642 -22.18 16.62 -11.69
C PHE A 642 -23.31 17.56 -11.25
N ASP A 643 -24.46 17.00 -10.87
CA ASP A 643 -25.55 17.74 -10.24
C ASP A 643 -25.44 17.64 -8.71
N ILE A 644 -25.04 18.74 -8.06
CA ILE A 644 -24.81 18.75 -6.61
C ILE A 644 -26.09 18.53 -5.81
N ASP A 645 -27.23 18.99 -6.32
CA ASP A 645 -28.51 18.95 -5.61
C ASP A 645 -29.05 17.51 -5.60
N ASP A 646 -28.99 16.84 -6.77
CA ASP A 646 -29.28 15.42 -6.87
C ASP A 646 -28.31 14.57 -6.06
N PHE A 647 -27.02 14.93 -6.06
CA PHE A 647 -26.02 14.27 -5.23
C PHE A 647 -26.35 14.37 -3.74
N PHE A 648 -26.69 15.55 -3.24
CA PHE A 648 -27.07 15.73 -1.84
C PHE A 648 -28.35 14.99 -1.49
N ALA A 649 -29.35 15.03 -2.36
CA ALA A 649 -30.58 14.26 -2.18
C ALA A 649 -30.28 12.75 -2.08
N ALA A 650 -29.36 12.24 -2.91
CA ALA A 650 -28.92 10.84 -2.84
C ALA A 650 -28.08 10.54 -1.58
N MET A 651 -27.18 11.44 -1.19
CA MET A 651 -26.36 11.31 0.03
C MET A 651 -27.18 11.28 1.31
N GLY A 652 -28.28 12.05 1.36
CA GLY A 652 -29.23 12.06 2.48
C GLY A 652 -30.04 10.76 2.61
N ARG A 653 -30.24 10.03 1.50
CA ARG A 653 -30.88 8.71 1.49
C ARG A 653 -29.92 7.57 1.82
N ALA A 654 -28.62 7.77 1.65
CA ALA A 654 -27.61 6.75 1.86
C ALA A 654 -27.39 6.44 3.36
N ASP A 655 -27.28 5.16 3.72
CA ASP A 655 -27.04 4.72 5.10
C ASP A 655 -25.79 5.40 5.69
N PRO A 656 -25.92 6.21 6.76
CA PRO A 656 -24.80 6.88 7.41
C PRO A 656 -23.70 5.93 7.91
N ALA A 657 -24.02 4.66 8.18
CA ALA A 657 -23.05 3.65 8.62
C ALA A 657 -22.14 3.15 7.50
N THR A 658 -22.46 3.44 6.24
CA THR A 658 -21.64 3.04 5.10
C THR A 658 -20.40 3.92 4.99
N ASN A 659 -19.27 3.34 4.58
CA ASN A 659 -18.04 4.08 4.32
C ASN A 659 -18.31 5.27 3.36
N ILE A 660 -17.83 6.46 3.71
CA ILE A 660 -18.14 7.71 3.00
C ILE A 660 -17.83 7.63 1.49
N HIS A 661 -16.76 6.93 1.09
CA HIS A 661 -16.39 6.80 -0.32
C HIS A 661 -17.37 5.93 -1.11
N VAL A 662 -17.86 4.86 -0.48
CA VAL A 662 -18.90 4.01 -1.07
C VAL A 662 -20.20 4.80 -1.20
N ARG A 663 -20.53 5.63 -0.20
CA ARG A 663 -21.71 6.51 -0.25
C ARG A 663 -21.59 7.54 -1.37
N ILE A 664 -20.48 8.26 -1.48
CA ILE A 664 -20.23 9.24 -2.55
C ILE A 664 -20.39 8.58 -3.91
N LYS A 665 -19.77 7.41 -4.11
CA LYS A 665 -19.84 6.71 -5.39
C LYS A 665 -21.26 6.28 -5.72
N ALA A 666 -21.96 5.66 -4.76
CA ALA A 666 -23.34 5.24 -4.94
C ALA A 666 -24.28 6.42 -5.19
N ALA A 667 -24.10 7.54 -4.49
CA ALA A 667 -24.88 8.75 -4.68
C ALA A 667 -24.64 9.35 -6.07
N ALA A 668 -23.39 9.42 -6.53
CA ALA A 668 -23.07 9.88 -7.88
C ALA A 668 -23.66 8.96 -8.97
N GLU A 669 -23.58 7.64 -8.78
CA GLU A 669 -24.20 6.66 -9.68
C GLU A 669 -25.74 6.78 -9.70
N GLN A 670 -26.37 6.99 -8.54
CA GLN A 670 -27.82 7.21 -8.44
C GLN A 670 -28.28 8.51 -9.09
N ALA A 671 -27.45 9.55 -9.03
CA ALA A 671 -27.68 10.83 -9.71
C ALA A 671 -27.34 10.78 -11.21
N GLY A 672 -27.08 9.59 -11.78
CA GLY A 672 -26.82 9.42 -13.22
C GLY A 672 -25.49 10.00 -13.68
N MET A 673 -24.54 10.22 -12.78
CA MET A 673 -23.30 10.93 -13.09
C MET A 673 -22.27 10.03 -13.77
N VAL A 674 -21.64 10.55 -14.82
CA VAL A 674 -20.60 9.81 -15.57
C VAL A 674 -19.22 10.06 -14.96
N ALA A 675 -18.60 8.99 -14.46
CA ALA A 675 -17.24 9.00 -13.93
C ALA A 675 -16.20 8.70 -15.02
N LYS A 676 -15.12 9.47 -15.06
CA LYS A 676 -13.89 9.17 -15.79
C LYS A 676 -12.76 8.89 -14.81
N ILE A 677 -12.11 7.74 -14.96
CA ILE A 677 -11.05 7.30 -14.04
C ILE A 677 -9.69 7.52 -14.72
N ILE A 678 -8.79 8.21 -14.04
CA ILE A 678 -7.38 8.33 -14.42
C ILE A 678 -6.55 7.50 -13.44
N THR A 679 -5.92 6.43 -13.95
CA THR A 679 -5.17 5.44 -13.17
C THR A 679 -3.69 5.73 -13.02
#